data_AF-A0A2V4C3M8-F1
#
_entry.id   AF-A0A2V4C3M8-F1
#
_cell.length_a   1.000
_cell.length_b   1.000
_cell.length_c   1.000
_cell.angle_alpha   90.00
_cell.angle_beta   90.00
_cell.angle_gamma   90.00
#
_symmetry.space_group_name_H-M   'P 1'
#
loop_
_entity.id
_entity.type
_entity.pdbx_description
1 polymer ?
#
loop_
_entity_poly.entity_id
_entity_poly.type
_entity_poly.pdbx_seq_one_letter_code
_entity_poly.pdbx_strand_id
1 'polypeptide(L)'
;MKKLLLVFFLVSFSKNYSQTDYASVYNSESIINKGVSFYDNEKYDEALKEYYKISKTDPKYLNAQYEIGLTLSAQNKKSELKTFLEDLYSKGKMAEYPDLYRMYAIFLSDEKEFDASEKIFKEGEKYLSNSSTFLYNYAVLYIRKKENQKAVDLLQRNITNDPNHALSHYLLGIMAFENGKITEGTLALMSYLAIAPTGQFADQAIVNLNANFGQNYLTENKLIFSKSGDNFEDIETILRNQLPLKKVYKIKSSIDDKITRQVQAIAEYAATEHKMGDGFFETTYIPWVKNLVEKNQLEGYSYYSLLSMEDKLAKELNKQKKKITSFRDDYLLKDFWSVFAKRKLDLFGNTEDVVVTIRNEKPFIIGPQINGEFNGKCKYLNAYGNLNGELNFKNGLLDGLQKYYNEKGLLTEEKNFTAGKLDGKRTTYYENGNLALIENYKDDKLNGISTSYYPNGGKNCEVNFTNGERNGSFICLYEIGTKKTEIDFTDGKLSGKYNSYDESGALTETYNCLNDKIEGNYLQYFDGKLVKSEAVYKNGVIEGTYKSYNPNTSLEKENIYASGNISKSTDYFENGKKAYESLYNDKGELETYSCFDNDGNKYFEEKYKAGELKSGLQFTSASPKGTEVNLTKKSFETKNFNGSVKVKGAFEKGKRTGEWNYLYPTGITRLNESYVNGKTSGISTNYYLNGDLSSKYNYTNDTISGRYETYDGNKVNQIYNYEKGEQNGPFQTFYANGKVSVEGFMVANDVAYDKFIYTQNGNISIIEHYIDGYMVNRKTFDTNGKLENEIDYKNKNGKFSLSFQNGTYSKNYEMTNGLLNGKFSALDKFKTKITEAEYLNGKYHNLYKKYSPLGVPVSERNFYCGKLNGTSKYYDYAGNLKLTEEYLFGVENGKTIRYYTTKSKMMEYSAVNGSIEGEAIYYNQKGEALVIIGYQDNIPRYFIRKNKAGELNEKVTIENQTSEILSSYPNGKIAIQFTLDKGNTNGKFIINNIEGKPEYECNYKNNNLEGERTEYYANGKPSKKENFINNEYDGKQLYFKEDGMLIADLSFSNDELHGNTLIYTAGKLTQTKKYDSDELVEIIK
;
A
#
# COMPACT_ATOMS: atom_id res chain seq x y z
N MET A 1 -29.43 -58.97 15.95
CA MET A 1 -30.54 -59.06 14.97
C MET A 1 -30.76 -57.66 14.37
N LYS A 2 -31.09 -57.59 13.07
CA LYS A 2 -32.01 -56.67 12.35
C LYS A 2 -32.21 -55.24 12.94
N LYS A 3 -31.87 -54.14 12.21
CA LYS A 3 -32.69 -53.44 11.17
C LYS A 3 -33.96 -52.77 11.79
N LEU A 4 -34.40 -51.53 11.50
CA LEU A 4 -34.32 -50.75 10.24
C LEU A 4 -34.78 -49.24 10.37
N LEU A 5 -34.27 -48.31 9.51
CA LEU A 5 -34.84 -47.04 8.95
C LEU A 5 -35.47 -45.92 9.87
N LEU A 6 -35.09 -44.61 9.81
CA LEU A 6 -35.39 -43.48 8.86
C LEU A 6 -36.81 -42.83 9.02
N VAL A 7 -37.11 -41.54 8.74
CA VAL A 7 -36.43 -40.38 8.08
C VAL A 7 -36.86 -39.04 8.74
N PHE A 8 -36.02 -37.97 8.75
CA PHE A 8 -36.31 -36.56 8.29
C PHE A 8 -35.39 -35.49 8.92
N PHE A 9 -34.33 -35.11 8.19
CA PHE A 9 -33.58 -33.87 8.40
C PHE A 9 -34.02 -32.84 7.34
N LEU A 10 -34.55 -31.70 7.77
CA LEU A 10 -34.74 -30.54 6.89
C LEU A 10 -33.40 -29.81 6.76
N VAL A 11 -32.74 -29.98 5.62
CA VAL A 11 -31.54 -29.21 5.27
C VAL A 11 -31.95 -27.81 4.83
N SER A 12 -31.98 -26.88 5.78
CA SER A 12 -31.92 -25.45 5.48
C SER A 12 -30.46 -25.06 5.23
N PHE A 13 -30.13 -24.73 3.98
CA PHE A 13 -28.86 -24.09 3.63
C PHE A 13 -28.86 -22.64 4.17
N SER A 14 -28.55 -22.47 5.45
CA SER A 14 -27.96 -21.22 5.91
C SER A 14 -26.59 -21.09 5.28
N LYS A 15 -26.33 -20.00 4.54
CA LYS A 15 -24.96 -19.58 4.26
C LYS A 15 -24.26 -19.41 5.61
N ASN A 16 -23.30 -20.27 5.92
CA ASN A 16 -22.38 -20.03 7.02
C ASN A 16 -21.57 -18.78 6.69
N TYR A 17 -22.02 -17.63 7.17
CA TYR A 17 -21.15 -16.47 7.29
C TYR A 17 -20.05 -16.87 8.26
N SER A 18 -18.84 -17.07 7.73
CA SER A 18 -17.65 -17.23 8.55
C SER A 18 -17.58 -16.05 9.52
N GLN A 19 -17.43 -16.33 10.80
CA GLN A 19 -17.09 -15.28 11.76
C GLN A 19 -15.79 -14.62 11.29
N THR A 20 -15.78 -13.29 11.17
CA THR A 20 -14.57 -12.53 10.76
C THR A 20 -13.47 -12.79 11.78
N ASP A 21 -12.34 -13.33 11.32
CA ASP A 21 -11.14 -13.47 12.13
C ASP A 21 -10.38 -12.13 12.15
N TYR A 22 -10.54 -11.39 13.24
CA TYR A 22 -9.85 -10.10 13.41
C TYR A 22 -8.36 -10.26 13.72
N ALA A 23 -7.91 -11.44 14.16
CA ALA A 23 -6.50 -11.69 14.47
C ALA A 23 -5.67 -12.09 13.23
N SER A 24 -6.32 -12.46 12.13
CA SER A 24 -5.65 -12.77 10.86
C SER A 24 -4.88 -11.56 10.31
N VAL A 25 -3.56 -11.65 10.31
CA VAL A 25 -2.67 -10.66 9.66
C VAL A 25 -2.60 -10.95 8.17
N TYR A 26 -2.83 -9.93 7.35
CA TYR A 26 -2.69 -10.03 5.90
C TYR A 26 -1.21 -9.91 5.52
N ASN A 27 -0.62 -10.96 4.96
CA ASN A 27 0.76 -10.96 4.47
C ASN A 27 0.86 -11.80 3.19
N SER A 28 1.06 -11.13 2.05
CA SER A 28 0.96 -11.70 0.70
C SER A 28 1.98 -12.82 0.45
N GLU A 29 3.21 -12.64 0.95
CA GLU A 29 4.28 -13.62 0.81
C GLU A 29 4.03 -14.88 1.65
N SER A 30 3.55 -14.72 2.90
CA SER A 30 3.14 -15.85 3.74
C SER A 30 1.97 -16.64 3.14
N ILE A 31 0.99 -15.95 2.55
CA ILE A 31 -0.15 -16.58 1.86
C ILE A 31 0.32 -17.38 0.64
N ILE A 32 1.15 -16.78 -0.23
CA ILE A 32 1.66 -17.44 -1.43
C ILE A 32 2.57 -18.62 -1.06
N ASN A 33 3.53 -18.46 -0.15
CA ASN A 33 4.43 -19.54 0.27
C ASN A 33 3.67 -20.72 0.90
N LYS A 34 2.57 -20.45 1.62
CA LYS A 34 1.68 -21.49 2.15
C LYS A 34 0.90 -22.20 1.03
N GLY A 35 0.44 -21.47 0.02
CA GLY A 35 -0.16 -22.04 -1.18
C GLY A 35 0.82 -22.93 -1.96
N VAL A 36 2.06 -22.48 -2.16
CA VAL A 36 3.13 -23.26 -2.83
C VAL A 36 3.43 -24.53 -2.04
N SER A 37 3.53 -24.43 -0.71
CA SER A 37 3.69 -25.60 0.15
C SER A 37 2.53 -26.61 0.02
N PHE A 38 1.29 -26.15 -0.19
CA PHE A 38 0.17 -27.05 -0.49
C PHE A 38 0.29 -27.67 -1.89
N TYR A 39 0.67 -26.89 -2.91
CA TYR A 39 0.90 -27.36 -4.29
C TYR A 39 1.99 -28.47 -4.33
N ASP A 40 3.13 -28.25 -3.68
CA ASP A 40 4.25 -29.22 -3.59
C ASP A 40 3.86 -30.52 -2.87
N ASN A 41 2.79 -30.49 -2.07
CA ASN A 41 2.22 -31.66 -1.39
C ASN A 41 0.97 -32.21 -2.12
N GLU A 42 0.77 -31.85 -3.39
CA GLU A 42 -0.37 -32.22 -4.25
C GLU A 42 -1.76 -31.81 -3.71
N LYS A 43 -1.81 -30.89 -2.73
CA LYS A 43 -3.05 -30.37 -2.10
C LYS A 43 -3.58 -29.15 -2.85
N TYR A 44 -3.90 -29.35 -4.11
CA TYR A 44 -4.23 -28.27 -5.05
C TYR A 44 -5.45 -27.43 -4.64
N ASP A 45 -6.49 -28.03 -4.05
CA ASP A 45 -7.67 -27.27 -3.61
C ASP A 45 -7.38 -26.39 -2.38
N GLU A 46 -6.45 -26.81 -1.50
CA GLU A 46 -5.92 -25.99 -0.41
C GLU A 46 -5.02 -24.86 -0.94
N ALA A 47 -4.19 -25.14 -1.94
CA ALA A 47 -3.35 -24.14 -2.60
C ALA A 47 -4.21 -23.01 -3.22
N LEU A 48 -5.23 -23.37 -4.01
CA LEU A 48 -6.18 -22.42 -4.58
C LEU A 48 -6.89 -21.58 -3.50
N LYS A 49 -7.33 -22.19 -2.39
CA LYS A 49 -7.96 -21.46 -1.26
C LYS A 49 -7.04 -20.44 -0.60
N GLU A 50 -5.72 -20.64 -0.61
CA GLU A 50 -4.75 -19.64 -0.14
C GLU A 50 -4.53 -18.57 -1.20
N TYR A 51 -4.26 -18.92 -2.46
CA TYR A 51 -4.02 -17.94 -3.53
C TYR A 51 -5.19 -16.98 -3.76
N TYR A 52 -6.44 -17.45 -3.66
CA TYR A 52 -7.64 -16.60 -3.78
C TYR A 52 -7.84 -15.60 -2.62
N LYS A 53 -6.99 -15.62 -1.57
CA LYS A 53 -6.98 -14.56 -0.54
C LYS A 53 -6.23 -13.32 -0.98
N ILE A 54 -5.39 -13.40 -2.01
CA ILE A 54 -4.62 -12.26 -2.50
C ILE A 54 -5.56 -11.27 -3.20
N SER A 55 -5.59 -10.03 -2.71
CA SER A 55 -6.41 -8.97 -3.28
C SER A 55 -5.99 -8.64 -4.72
N LYS A 56 -6.94 -8.24 -5.57
CA LYS A 56 -6.66 -7.63 -6.88
C LYS A 56 -5.89 -6.30 -6.80
N THR A 57 -5.86 -5.65 -5.63
CA THR A 57 -5.06 -4.45 -5.34
C THR A 57 -3.65 -4.77 -4.84
N ASP A 58 -3.33 -6.04 -4.61
CA ASP A 58 -2.04 -6.48 -4.09
C ASP A 58 -0.96 -6.48 -5.19
N PRO A 59 0.26 -5.96 -4.95
CA PRO A 59 1.35 -6.03 -5.93
C PRO A 59 1.74 -7.48 -6.30
N LYS A 60 1.45 -8.47 -5.45
CA LYS A 60 1.66 -9.91 -5.69
C LYS A 60 0.45 -10.60 -6.34
N TYR A 61 -0.59 -9.86 -6.73
CA TYR A 61 -1.78 -10.44 -7.35
C TYR A 61 -1.45 -11.32 -8.57
N LEU A 62 -0.58 -10.85 -9.46
CA LEU A 62 -0.19 -11.60 -10.66
C LEU A 62 0.74 -12.79 -10.37
N ASN A 63 1.55 -12.73 -9.30
CA ASN A 63 2.25 -13.92 -8.81
C ASN A 63 1.23 -14.99 -8.39
N ALA A 64 0.22 -14.63 -7.59
CA ALA A 64 -0.84 -15.56 -7.21
C ALA A 64 -1.66 -16.07 -8.41
N GLN A 65 -1.87 -15.23 -9.45
CA GLN A 65 -2.52 -15.68 -10.68
C GLN A 65 -1.67 -16.71 -11.45
N TYR A 66 -0.35 -16.52 -11.50
CA TYR A 66 0.56 -17.49 -12.09
C TYR A 66 0.51 -18.83 -11.34
N GLU A 67 0.53 -18.82 -10.00
CA GLU A 67 0.41 -20.03 -9.19
C GLU A 67 -0.96 -20.73 -9.33
N ILE A 68 -2.06 -19.97 -9.47
CA ILE A 68 -3.38 -20.52 -9.81
C ILE A 68 -3.34 -21.21 -11.18
N GLY A 69 -2.70 -20.59 -12.18
CA GLY A 69 -2.53 -21.18 -13.52
C GLY A 69 -1.75 -22.50 -13.49
N LEU A 70 -0.63 -22.55 -12.75
CA LEU A 70 0.11 -23.79 -12.52
C LEU A 70 -0.75 -24.85 -11.83
N THR A 71 -1.51 -24.46 -10.81
CA THR A 71 -2.37 -25.37 -10.03
C THR A 71 -3.50 -25.96 -10.87
N LEU A 72 -4.19 -25.15 -11.68
CA LEU A 72 -5.21 -25.62 -12.62
C LEU A 72 -4.64 -26.54 -13.70
N SER A 73 -3.40 -26.28 -14.16
CA SER A 73 -2.69 -27.14 -15.08
C SER A 73 -2.34 -28.50 -14.46
N ALA A 74 -1.84 -28.51 -13.21
CA ALA A 74 -1.54 -29.74 -12.47
C ALA A 74 -2.80 -30.57 -12.16
N GLN A 75 -3.93 -29.92 -11.89
CA GLN A 75 -5.25 -30.57 -11.77
C GLN A 75 -5.84 -31.03 -13.13
N ASN A 76 -5.17 -30.79 -14.27
CA ASN A 76 -5.65 -31.07 -15.63
C ASN A 76 -7.02 -30.44 -15.95
N LYS A 77 -7.34 -29.29 -15.34
CA LYS A 77 -8.61 -28.56 -15.50
C LYS A 77 -8.59 -27.65 -16.72
N LYS A 78 -8.45 -28.24 -17.90
CA LYS A 78 -8.21 -27.53 -19.17
C LYS A 78 -9.19 -26.39 -19.47
N SER A 79 -10.48 -26.60 -19.25
CA SER A 79 -11.51 -25.57 -19.51
C SER A 79 -11.45 -24.40 -18.53
N GLU A 80 -11.16 -24.66 -17.25
CA GLU A 80 -10.97 -23.61 -16.24
C GLU A 80 -9.69 -22.81 -16.56
N LEU A 81 -8.59 -23.51 -16.89
CA LEU A 81 -7.31 -22.89 -17.26
C LEU A 81 -7.41 -22.05 -18.54
N LYS A 82 -8.11 -22.53 -19.59
CA LYS A 82 -8.33 -21.76 -20.83
C LYS A 82 -9.05 -20.44 -20.53
N THR A 83 -10.20 -20.52 -19.84
CA THR A 83 -11.02 -19.36 -19.47
C THR A 83 -10.22 -18.35 -18.64
N PHE A 84 -9.43 -18.87 -17.69
CA PHE A 84 -8.56 -18.07 -16.82
C PHE A 84 -7.48 -17.31 -17.58
N LEU A 85 -6.77 -17.98 -18.49
CA LEU A 85 -5.70 -17.36 -19.28
C LEU A 85 -6.25 -16.41 -20.35
N GLU A 86 -7.41 -16.71 -20.94
CA GLU A 86 -8.12 -15.81 -21.85
C GLU A 86 -8.56 -14.52 -21.15
N ASP A 87 -9.06 -14.60 -19.92
CA ASP A 87 -9.42 -13.44 -19.11
C ASP A 87 -8.19 -12.54 -18.84
N LEU A 88 -7.09 -13.12 -18.34
CA LEU A 88 -5.84 -12.39 -18.10
C LEU A 88 -5.24 -11.77 -19.37
N TYR A 89 -5.31 -12.50 -20.49
CA TYR A 89 -4.87 -11.99 -21.81
C TYR A 89 -5.75 -10.81 -22.26
N SER A 90 -7.07 -10.93 -22.19
CA SER A 90 -8.02 -9.89 -22.62
C SER A 90 -7.90 -8.60 -21.80
N LYS A 91 -7.51 -8.70 -20.53
CA LYS A 91 -7.23 -7.58 -19.62
C LYS A 91 -5.81 -7.03 -19.73
N GLY A 92 -4.98 -7.54 -20.64
CA GLY A 92 -3.60 -7.11 -20.87
C GLY A 92 -2.59 -7.52 -19.78
N LYS A 93 -2.99 -8.34 -18.80
CA LYS A 93 -2.19 -8.66 -17.60
C LYS A 93 -0.92 -9.46 -17.86
N MET A 94 -0.82 -10.11 -19.01
CA MET A 94 0.40 -10.84 -19.40
C MET A 94 1.60 -9.92 -19.67
N ALA A 95 1.38 -8.65 -20.03
CA ALA A 95 2.46 -7.67 -20.17
C ALA A 95 3.02 -7.21 -18.81
N GLU A 96 2.20 -7.23 -17.76
CA GLU A 96 2.60 -6.90 -16.38
C GLU A 96 3.34 -8.08 -15.71
N TYR A 97 3.05 -9.33 -16.11
CA TYR A 97 3.75 -10.54 -15.63
C TYR A 97 4.07 -11.51 -16.80
N PRO A 98 5.21 -11.31 -17.50
CA PRO A 98 5.49 -11.96 -18.79
C PRO A 98 5.48 -13.50 -18.81
N ASP A 99 5.75 -14.18 -17.70
CA ASP A 99 5.68 -15.64 -17.63
C ASP A 99 4.29 -16.22 -17.97
N LEU A 100 3.22 -15.42 -17.85
CA LEU A 100 1.87 -15.79 -18.29
C LEU A 100 1.79 -15.96 -19.82
N TYR A 101 2.56 -15.21 -20.62
CA TYR A 101 2.65 -15.44 -22.07
C TYR A 101 3.22 -16.84 -22.35
N ARG A 102 4.27 -17.26 -21.61
CA ARG A 102 4.84 -18.62 -21.76
C ARG A 102 3.80 -19.68 -21.42
N MET A 103 3.13 -19.54 -20.28
CA MET A 103 2.11 -20.49 -19.81
C MET A 103 0.97 -20.65 -20.83
N TYR A 104 0.42 -19.53 -21.31
CA TYR A 104 -0.70 -19.56 -22.26
C TYR A 104 -0.29 -20.08 -23.64
N ALA A 105 0.90 -19.73 -24.13
CA ALA A 105 1.38 -20.24 -25.40
C ALA A 105 1.67 -21.75 -25.34
N ILE A 106 2.21 -22.27 -24.24
CA ILE A 106 2.39 -23.72 -24.03
C ILE A 106 1.02 -24.42 -24.00
N PHE A 107 0.07 -23.92 -23.21
CA PHE A 107 -1.30 -24.47 -23.13
C PHE A 107 -1.97 -24.57 -24.51
N LEU A 108 -1.95 -23.48 -25.29
CA LEU A 108 -2.48 -23.49 -26.66
C LEU A 108 -1.73 -24.45 -27.59
N SER A 109 -0.42 -24.64 -27.38
CA SER A 109 0.37 -25.61 -28.15
C SER A 109 -0.03 -27.06 -27.81
N ASP A 110 -0.31 -27.36 -26.54
CA ASP A 110 -0.77 -28.69 -26.09
C ASP A 110 -2.18 -29.01 -26.60
N GLU A 111 -3.08 -28.01 -26.64
CA GLU A 111 -4.41 -28.12 -27.26
C GLU A 111 -4.39 -28.05 -28.81
N LYS A 112 -3.19 -27.93 -29.41
CA LYS A 112 -2.95 -27.88 -30.87
C LYS A 112 -3.50 -26.63 -31.58
N GLU A 113 -3.80 -25.57 -30.83
CA GLU A 113 -4.20 -24.25 -31.31
C GLU A 113 -2.96 -23.45 -31.76
N PHE A 114 -2.21 -23.99 -32.73
CA PHE A 114 -0.84 -23.57 -33.01
C PHE A 114 -0.67 -22.12 -33.48
N ASP A 115 -1.58 -21.59 -34.31
CA ASP A 115 -1.46 -20.21 -34.79
C ASP A 115 -1.81 -19.19 -33.69
N ALA A 116 -2.71 -19.56 -32.77
CA ALA A 116 -2.96 -18.78 -31.55
C ALA A 116 -1.72 -18.83 -30.62
N SER A 117 -1.16 -20.03 -30.39
CA SER A 117 0.10 -20.20 -29.64
C SER A 117 1.24 -19.37 -30.22
N GLU A 118 1.43 -19.36 -31.55
CA GLU A 118 2.46 -18.57 -32.23
C GLU A 118 2.24 -17.06 -32.03
N LYS A 119 0.98 -16.59 -32.03
CA LYS A 119 0.67 -15.19 -31.72
C LYS A 119 1.08 -14.83 -30.29
N ILE A 120 0.73 -15.66 -29.31
CA ILE A 120 1.06 -15.42 -27.89
C ILE A 120 2.58 -15.45 -27.67
N PHE A 121 3.33 -16.35 -28.32
CA PHE A 121 4.81 -16.30 -28.30
C PHE A 121 5.37 -15.02 -28.94
N LYS A 122 4.87 -14.58 -30.11
CA LYS A 122 5.34 -13.33 -30.75
C LYS A 122 5.07 -12.07 -29.90
N GLU A 123 3.98 -12.06 -29.14
CA GLU A 123 3.71 -10.97 -28.21
C GLU A 123 4.60 -11.05 -26.96
N GLY A 124 4.77 -12.24 -26.38
CA GLY A 124 5.62 -12.47 -25.23
C GLY A 124 7.12 -12.26 -25.49
N GLU A 125 7.58 -12.47 -26.72
CA GLU A 125 8.99 -12.29 -27.11
C GLU A 125 9.50 -10.86 -26.84
N LYS A 126 8.61 -9.85 -26.89
CA LYS A 126 8.94 -8.46 -26.54
C LYS A 126 9.49 -8.30 -25.11
N TYR A 127 9.07 -9.18 -24.21
CA TYR A 127 9.43 -9.16 -22.79
C TYR A 127 10.39 -10.29 -22.41
N LEU A 128 10.30 -11.44 -23.09
CA LEU A 128 11.07 -12.66 -22.81
C LEU A 128 12.10 -13.00 -23.89
N SER A 129 12.56 -11.99 -24.66
CA SER A 129 13.41 -12.13 -25.85
C SER A 129 14.66 -13.01 -25.69
N ASN A 130 15.24 -13.06 -24.48
CA ASN A 130 16.45 -13.82 -24.17
C ASN A 130 16.21 -14.92 -23.12
N SER A 131 14.96 -15.19 -22.74
CA SER A 131 14.65 -16.18 -21.70
C SER A 131 14.80 -17.59 -22.28
N SER A 132 15.74 -18.37 -21.75
CA SER A 132 16.10 -19.66 -22.31
C SER A 132 14.93 -20.65 -22.33
N THR A 133 14.15 -20.66 -21.25
CA THR A 133 12.92 -21.46 -21.12
C THR A 133 11.84 -20.99 -22.10
N PHE A 134 11.76 -19.69 -22.41
CA PHE A 134 10.80 -19.17 -23.39
C PHE A 134 11.18 -19.57 -24.82
N LEU A 135 12.43 -19.29 -25.23
CA LEU A 135 12.94 -19.61 -26.57
C LEU A 135 12.87 -21.12 -26.86
N TYR A 136 13.19 -21.97 -25.87
CA TYR A 136 13.06 -23.41 -26.00
C TYR A 136 11.61 -23.85 -26.25
N ASN A 137 10.64 -23.37 -25.45
CA ASN A 137 9.23 -23.73 -25.65
C ASN A 137 8.67 -23.17 -26.97
N TYR A 138 9.16 -22.02 -27.43
CA TYR A 138 8.79 -21.47 -28.74
C TYR A 138 9.36 -22.33 -29.89
N ALA A 139 10.58 -22.87 -29.75
CA ALA A 139 11.11 -23.85 -30.70
C ALA A 139 10.28 -25.16 -30.71
N VAL A 140 9.86 -25.65 -29.54
CA VAL A 140 8.97 -26.82 -29.40
C VAL A 140 7.63 -26.61 -30.12
N LEU A 141 7.05 -25.40 -30.09
CA LEU A 141 5.88 -25.09 -30.91
C LEU A 141 6.16 -25.29 -32.40
N TYR A 142 7.25 -24.73 -32.94
CA TYR A 142 7.53 -24.86 -34.37
C TYR A 142 7.82 -26.30 -34.80
N ILE A 143 8.40 -27.13 -33.94
CA ILE A 143 8.52 -28.59 -34.17
C ILE A 143 7.12 -29.24 -34.25
N ARG A 144 6.20 -28.88 -33.34
CA ARG A 144 4.81 -29.36 -33.38
C ARG A 144 4.06 -28.89 -34.64
N LYS A 145 4.33 -27.68 -35.13
CA LYS A 145 3.85 -27.15 -36.43
C LYS A 145 4.53 -27.79 -37.65
N LYS A 146 5.63 -28.54 -37.47
CA LYS A 146 6.53 -29.04 -38.51
C LYS A 146 7.27 -27.94 -39.29
N GLU A 147 7.33 -26.73 -38.75
CA GLU A 147 8.07 -25.59 -39.29
C GLU A 147 9.54 -25.62 -38.81
N ASN A 148 10.19 -26.77 -38.99
CA ASN A 148 11.41 -27.15 -38.28
C ASN A 148 12.59 -26.17 -38.45
N GLN A 149 12.69 -25.41 -39.54
CA GLN A 149 13.75 -24.40 -39.69
C GLN A 149 13.68 -23.32 -38.62
N LYS A 150 12.48 -22.80 -38.32
CA LYS A 150 12.30 -21.77 -37.28
C LYS A 150 12.68 -22.30 -35.89
N ALA A 151 12.49 -23.59 -35.66
CA ALA A 151 12.92 -24.24 -34.43
C ALA A 151 14.45 -24.34 -34.34
N VAL A 152 15.15 -24.67 -35.43
CA VAL A 152 16.63 -24.61 -35.50
C VAL A 152 17.11 -23.19 -35.18
N ASP A 153 16.58 -22.17 -35.87
CA ASP A 153 16.97 -20.77 -35.69
C ASP A 153 16.81 -20.30 -34.22
N LEU A 154 15.71 -20.68 -33.57
CA LEU A 154 15.46 -20.38 -32.15
C LEU A 154 16.36 -21.16 -31.19
N LEU A 155 16.62 -22.44 -31.46
CA LEU A 155 17.51 -23.26 -30.63
C LEU A 155 18.95 -22.77 -30.69
N GLN A 156 19.42 -22.36 -31.86
CA GLN A 156 20.74 -21.75 -32.05
C GLN A 156 20.86 -20.44 -31.30
N ARG A 157 19.89 -19.52 -31.46
CA ARG A 157 19.83 -18.27 -30.68
C ARG A 157 19.84 -18.55 -29.18
N ASN A 158 19.10 -19.57 -28.72
CA ASN A 158 19.08 -19.93 -27.31
C ASN A 158 20.45 -20.39 -26.82
N ILE A 159 21.13 -21.27 -27.54
CA ILE A 159 22.48 -21.77 -27.19
C ILE A 159 23.54 -20.65 -27.23
N THR A 160 23.42 -19.72 -28.17
CA THR A 160 24.30 -18.54 -28.26
C THR A 160 24.13 -17.62 -27.06
N ASN A 161 22.89 -17.40 -26.60
CA ASN A 161 22.58 -16.59 -25.41
C ASN A 161 22.87 -17.31 -24.08
N ASP A 162 22.56 -18.61 -24.02
CA ASP A 162 22.65 -19.47 -22.84
C ASP A 162 23.25 -20.85 -23.22
N PRO A 163 24.58 -21.00 -23.13
CA PRO A 163 25.23 -22.29 -23.40
C PRO A 163 24.99 -23.34 -22.32
N ASN A 164 24.37 -22.98 -21.19
CA ASN A 164 24.02 -23.94 -20.15
C ASN A 164 22.64 -24.57 -20.38
N HIS A 165 21.88 -24.11 -21.39
CA HIS A 165 20.54 -24.63 -21.67
C HIS A 165 20.57 -26.02 -22.33
N ALA A 166 20.85 -27.05 -21.53
CA ALA A 166 21.04 -28.45 -21.92
C ALA A 166 19.97 -28.97 -22.90
N LEU A 167 18.68 -28.69 -22.65
CA LEU A 167 17.59 -29.16 -23.50
C LEU A 167 17.65 -28.61 -24.93
N SER A 168 18.24 -27.43 -25.15
CA SER A 168 18.42 -26.90 -26.51
C SER A 168 19.52 -27.63 -27.27
N HIS A 169 20.62 -28.00 -26.60
CA HIS A 169 21.66 -28.84 -27.18
C HIS A 169 21.13 -30.23 -27.55
N TYR A 170 20.34 -30.84 -26.66
CA TYR A 170 19.66 -32.10 -26.95
C TYR A 170 18.79 -31.99 -28.21
N LEU A 171 17.85 -31.04 -28.21
CA LEU A 171 16.85 -30.95 -29.27
C LEU A 171 17.47 -30.59 -30.63
N LEU A 172 18.46 -29.68 -30.65
CA LEU A 172 19.21 -29.35 -31.86
C LEU A 172 20.01 -30.56 -32.38
N GLY A 173 20.61 -31.35 -31.49
CA GLY A 173 21.33 -32.57 -31.85
C GLY A 173 20.45 -33.66 -32.44
N ILE A 174 19.24 -33.86 -31.90
CA ILE A 174 18.24 -34.77 -32.48
C ILE A 174 17.82 -34.30 -33.88
N MET A 175 17.51 -33.02 -34.04
CA MET A 175 17.11 -32.47 -35.34
C MET A 175 18.21 -32.59 -36.40
N ALA A 176 19.48 -32.43 -36.02
CA ALA A 176 20.63 -32.66 -36.89
C ALA A 176 20.71 -34.13 -37.33
N PHE A 177 20.63 -35.09 -36.39
CA PHE A 177 20.62 -36.52 -36.72
C PHE A 177 19.47 -36.92 -37.65
N GLU A 178 18.23 -36.48 -37.37
CA GLU A 178 17.06 -36.76 -38.20
C GLU A 178 17.22 -36.23 -39.63
N ASN A 179 18.00 -35.16 -39.82
CA ASN A 179 18.33 -34.57 -41.12
C ASN A 179 19.65 -35.07 -41.71
N GLY A 180 20.21 -36.14 -41.16
CA GLY A 180 21.41 -36.78 -41.69
C GLY A 180 22.72 -36.08 -41.33
N LYS A 181 22.71 -35.03 -40.52
CA LYS A 181 23.91 -34.29 -40.09
C LYS A 181 24.51 -34.92 -38.83
N ILE A 182 25.41 -35.88 -39.05
CA ILE A 182 25.86 -36.83 -38.03
C ILE A 182 26.87 -36.16 -37.08
N THR A 183 27.82 -35.40 -37.63
CA THR A 183 28.86 -34.74 -36.84
C THR A 183 28.24 -33.65 -35.96
N GLU A 184 27.40 -32.80 -36.55
CA GLU A 184 26.64 -31.75 -35.86
C GLU A 184 25.76 -32.32 -34.74
N GLY A 185 25.03 -33.40 -35.03
CA GLY A 185 24.21 -34.12 -34.06
C GLY A 185 25.02 -34.66 -32.89
N THR A 186 26.16 -35.29 -33.16
CA THR A 186 27.05 -35.80 -32.10
C THR A 186 27.65 -34.66 -31.26
N LEU A 187 28.15 -33.58 -31.87
CA LEU A 187 28.73 -32.44 -31.14
C LEU A 187 27.73 -31.79 -30.18
N ALA A 188 26.48 -31.62 -30.61
CA ALA A 188 25.41 -31.09 -29.77
C ALA A 188 25.01 -32.06 -28.65
N LEU A 189 24.85 -33.36 -28.93
CA LEU A 189 24.55 -34.35 -27.88
C LEU A 189 25.72 -34.58 -26.91
N MET A 190 26.96 -34.46 -27.36
CA MET A 190 28.14 -34.48 -26.47
C MET A 190 28.09 -33.32 -25.47
N SER A 191 27.72 -32.13 -25.94
CA SER A 191 27.59 -30.94 -25.09
C SER A 191 26.44 -31.10 -24.10
N TYR A 192 25.30 -31.64 -24.55
CA TYR A 192 24.18 -31.99 -23.67
C TYR A 192 24.60 -32.96 -22.55
N LEU A 193 25.33 -34.04 -22.87
CA LEU A 193 25.80 -35.02 -21.89
C LEU A 193 26.95 -34.50 -21.00
N ALA A 194 27.68 -33.47 -21.43
CA ALA A 194 28.64 -32.76 -20.57
C ALA A 194 27.93 -31.87 -19.52
N ILE A 195 26.81 -31.23 -19.88
CA ILE A 195 26.05 -30.34 -18.99
C ILE A 195 25.09 -31.12 -18.08
N ALA A 196 24.36 -32.09 -18.64
CA ALA A 196 23.28 -32.83 -17.98
C ALA A 196 23.42 -34.36 -18.19
N PRO A 197 24.48 -35.00 -17.66
CA PRO A 197 24.77 -36.43 -17.88
C PRO A 197 23.71 -37.38 -17.30
N THR A 198 22.86 -36.88 -16.41
CA THR A 198 21.72 -37.59 -15.80
C THR A 198 20.41 -36.81 -16.00
N GLY A 199 20.36 -35.93 -17.00
CA GLY A 199 19.16 -35.17 -17.36
C GLY A 199 18.07 -36.04 -17.99
N GLN A 200 16.85 -35.48 -18.09
CA GLN A 200 15.63 -36.18 -18.57
C GLN A 200 15.82 -37.01 -19.85
N PHE A 201 16.65 -36.54 -20.78
CA PHE A 201 16.89 -37.20 -22.07
C PHE A 201 18.28 -37.85 -22.19
N ALA A 202 19.03 -38.02 -21.09
CA ALA A 202 20.38 -38.60 -21.11
C ALA A 202 20.39 -40.00 -21.73
N ASP A 203 19.50 -40.89 -21.28
CA ASP A 203 19.36 -42.23 -21.86
C ASP A 203 19.03 -42.20 -23.36
N GLN A 204 18.15 -41.30 -23.78
CA GLN A 204 17.76 -41.19 -25.19
C GLN A 204 18.88 -40.58 -26.05
N ALA A 205 19.69 -39.67 -25.50
CA ALA A 205 20.88 -39.15 -26.17
C ALA A 205 21.92 -40.26 -26.39
N ILE A 206 22.17 -41.09 -25.37
CA ILE A 206 23.04 -42.28 -25.43
C ILE A 206 22.52 -43.28 -26.48
N VAL A 207 21.21 -43.56 -26.51
CA VAL A 207 20.59 -44.44 -27.52
C VAL A 207 20.80 -43.91 -28.95
N ASN A 208 20.65 -42.61 -29.17
CA ASN A 208 20.89 -42.00 -30.49
C ASN A 208 22.38 -42.05 -30.90
N LEU A 209 23.30 -41.79 -29.97
CA LEU A 209 24.74 -41.93 -30.22
C LEU A 209 25.19 -43.38 -30.51
N ASN A 210 24.39 -44.39 -30.13
CA ASN A 210 24.67 -45.81 -30.36
C ASN A 210 24.15 -46.33 -31.73
N ALA A 211 23.62 -45.44 -32.57
CA ALA A 211 23.09 -45.80 -33.88
C ALA A 211 24.18 -46.14 -34.91
N ASN A 212 23.84 -46.98 -35.89
CA ASN A 212 24.71 -47.21 -37.05
C ASN A 212 24.67 -45.98 -37.98
N PHE A 213 25.62 -45.08 -37.80
CA PHE A 213 25.83 -43.93 -38.67
C PHE A 213 25.99 -44.41 -40.13
N GLY A 214 25.16 -43.86 -41.03
CA GLY A 214 25.04 -44.29 -42.43
C GLY A 214 23.91 -45.29 -42.77
N GLN A 215 23.26 -45.92 -41.79
CA GLN A 215 22.08 -46.79 -42.04
C GLN A 215 20.76 -46.21 -41.50
N ASN A 216 20.82 -45.45 -40.40
CA ASN A 216 19.63 -45.05 -39.64
C ASN A 216 19.21 -43.57 -39.86
N TYR A 217 19.97 -42.80 -40.64
CA TYR A 217 19.79 -41.37 -40.82
C TYR A 217 19.78 -41.00 -42.30
N LEU A 218 19.14 -39.87 -42.65
CA LEU A 218 18.95 -39.45 -44.03
C LEU A 218 20.28 -39.23 -44.77
N THR A 219 20.23 -39.42 -46.09
CA THR A 219 21.32 -39.09 -47.02
C THR A 219 21.24 -37.65 -47.52
N GLU A 220 20.06 -37.02 -47.46
CA GLU A 220 19.82 -35.64 -47.88
C GLU A 220 19.20 -34.82 -46.73
N ASN A 221 19.80 -33.66 -46.48
CA ASN A 221 19.41 -32.73 -45.44
C ASN A 221 18.28 -31.79 -45.91
N LYS A 222 17.28 -31.53 -45.07
CA LYS A 222 16.15 -30.63 -45.37
C LYS A 222 16.16 -29.32 -44.58
N LEU A 223 17.12 -29.13 -43.67
CA LEU A 223 17.23 -27.96 -42.80
C LEU A 223 18.60 -27.28 -42.96
N ILE A 224 18.62 -25.96 -42.84
CA ILE A 224 19.85 -25.17 -42.88
C ILE A 224 20.34 -25.03 -41.44
N PHE A 225 21.35 -25.83 -41.08
CA PHE A 225 22.01 -25.75 -39.78
C PHE A 225 23.06 -24.63 -39.73
N SER A 226 23.76 -24.37 -40.83
CA SER A 226 24.56 -23.16 -41.01
C SER A 226 24.46 -22.68 -42.46
N LYS A 227 24.55 -21.36 -42.66
CA LYS A 227 24.52 -20.75 -44.01
C LYS A 227 25.84 -20.89 -44.75
N SER A 228 26.93 -20.96 -44.00
CA SER A 228 28.32 -21.21 -44.42
C SER A 228 29.09 -21.75 -43.22
N GLY A 229 30.34 -22.17 -43.43
CA GLY A 229 31.27 -22.41 -42.34
C GLY A 229 31.40 -23.86 -41.92
N ASP A 230 30.32 -24.54 -41.49
CA ASP A 230 30.40 -25.92 -40.95
C ASP A 230 30.84 -26.96 -42.01
N ASN A 231 32.14 -27.30 -42.06
CA ASN A 231 32.74 -28.24 -43.02
C ASN A 231 33.11 -29.58 -42.36
N PHE A 232 32.22 -30.57 -42.44
CA PHE A 232 32.38 -31.88 -41.79
C PHE A 232 32.37 -33.08 -42.75
N GLU A 233 32.49 -32.85 -44.06
CA GLU A 233 32.35 -33.87 -45.11
C GLU A 233 33.33 -35.05 -44.96
N ASP A 234 34.58 -34.77 -44.58
CA ASP A 234 35.62 -35.81 -44.41
C ASP A 234 35.28 -36.77 -43.27
N ILE A 235 34.91 -36.23 -42.10
CA ILE A 235 34.55 -37.03 -40.93
C ILE A 235 33.18 -37.69 -41.10
N GLU A 236 32.21 -37.05 -41.75
CA GLU A 236 30.97 -37.72 -42.14
C GLU A 236 31.24 -38.92 -43.04
N THR A 237 32.15 -38.80 -44.01
CA THR A 237 32.54 -39.90 -44.89
C THR A 237 33.18 -41.06 -44.11
N ILE A 238 34.04 -40.76 -43.13
CA ILE A 238 34.65 -41.75 -42.23
C ILE A 238 33.59 -42.47 -41.38
N LEU A 239 32.61 -41.72 -40.83
CA LEU A 239 31.54 -42.24 -39.98
C LEU A 239 30.53 -43.09 -40.75
N ARG A 240 30.08 -42.63 -41.93
CA ARG A 240 29.14 -43.38 -42.80
C ARG A 240 29.76 -44.67 -43.33
N ASN A 241 31.09 -44.70 -43.55
CA ASN A 241 31.84 -45.91 -43.88
C ASN A 241 32.17 -46.81 -42.67
N GLN A 242 31.65 -46.46 -41.47
CA GLN A 242 31.78 -47.22 -40.22
C GLN A 242 33.24 -47.55 -39.83
N LEU A 243 34.20 -46.72 -40.25
CA LEU A 243 35.63 -46.99 -39.99
C LEU A 243 35.97 -47.10 -38.49
N PRO A 244 35.41 -46.27 -37.58
CA PRO A 244 35.67 -46.40 -36.14
C PRO A 244 35.16 -47.71 -35.52
N LEU A 245 34.17 -48.36 -36.15
CA LEU A 245 33.60 -49.63 -35.69
C LEU A 245 34.46 -50.85 -36.06
N LYS A 246 35.49 -50.68 -36.89
CA LYS A 246 36.44 -51.75 -37.23
C LYS A 246 37.40 -51.98 -36.07
N LYS A 247 37.69 -53.25 -35.74
CA LYS A 247 38.60 -53.65 -34.64
C LYS A 247 40.02 -53.04 -34.70
N VAL A 248 40.46 -52.58 -35.88
CA VAL A 248 41.76 -51.90 -36.06
C VAL A 248 41.77 -50.48 -35.44
N TYR A 249 40.61 -49.86 -35.29
CA TYR A 249 40.46 -48.56 -34.64
C TYR A 249 40.67 -48.70 -33.12
N LYS A 250 41.72 -48.04 -32.62
CA LYS A 250 42.16 -48.12 -31.22
C LYS A 250 41.32 -47.19 -30.34
N ILE A 251 40.66 -47.76 -29.35
CA ILE A 251 39.85 -47.01 -28.39
C ILE A 251 40.63 -46.70 -27.12
N LYS A 252 40.39 -45.52 -26.52
CA LYS A 252 40.98 -45.08 -25.24
C LYS A 252 40.19 -45.57 -24.03
N SER A 253 38.87 -45.71 -24.17
CA SER A 253 37.94 -46.19 -23.15
C SER A 253 38.09 -47.70 -22.89
N SER A 254 37.91 -48.14 -21.64
CA SER A 254 37.78 -49.57 -21.29
C SER A 254 36.39 -50.14 -21.59
N ILE A 255 35.40 -49.27 -21.79
CA ILE A 255 34.10 -49.63 -22.35
C ILE A 255 34.26 -49.53 -23.88
N ASP A 256 34.27 -50.67 -24.56
CA ASP A 256 34.40 -50.77 -26.02
C ASP A 256 33.00 -50.95 -26.64
N ASP A 257 32.34 -49.84 -26.92
CA ASP A 257 31.02 -49.79 -27.58
C ASP A 257 31.02 -48.84 -28.79
N LYS A 258 29.88 -48.71 -29.47
CA LYS A 258 29.80 -47.86 -30.67
C LYS A 258 29.93 -46.38 -30.32
N ILE A 259 29.28 -45.94 -29.24
CA ILE A 259 29.29 -44.56 -28.74
C ILE A 259 30.73 -44.11 -28.53
N THR A 260 31.46 -44.83 -27.68
CA THR A 260 32.86 -44.53 -27.33
C THR A 260 33.78 -44.54 -28.55
N ARG A 261 33.56 -45.45 -29.52
CA ARG A 261 34.31 -45.45 -30.81
C ARG A 261 34.01 -44.24 -31.68
N GLN A 262 32.73 -43.93 -31.91
CA GLN A 262 32.28 -42.88 -32.84
C GLN A 262 32.52 -41.48 -32.26
N VAL A 263 32.23 -41.28 -30.96
CA VAL A 263 32.53 -40.06 -30.22
C VAL A 263 34.03 -39.80 -30.17
N GLN A 264 34.86 -40.83 -29.92
CA GLN A 264 36.32 -40.66 -29.99
C GLN A 264 36.77 -40.22 -31.39
N ALA A 265 36.22 -40.82 -32.46
CA ALA A 265 36.61 -40.46 -33.83
C ALA A 265 36.29 -39.01 -34.19
N ILE A 266 35.13 -38.52 -33.77
CA ILE A 266 34.74 -37.11 -33.96
C ILE A 266 35.62 -36.19 -33.12
N ALA A 267 35.88 -36.54 -31.86
CA ALA A 267 36.74 -35.72 -30.99
C ALA A 267 38.19 -35.66 -31.48
N GLU A 268 38.75 -36.77 -31.95
CA GLU A 268 40.11 -36.82 -32.50
C GLU A 268 40.22 -36.03 -33.81
N TYR A 269 39.26 -36.20 -34.75
CA TYR A 269 39.20 -35.40 -35.97
C TYR A 269 39.08 -33.90 -35.69
N ALA A 270 38.18 -33.51 -34.78
CA ALA A 270 37.99 -32.12 -34.36
C ALA A 270 39.25 -31.49 -33.74
N ALA A 271 40.10 -32.30 -33.10
CA ALA A 271 41.32 -31.84 -32.46
C ALA A 271 42.52 -31.75 -33.43
N THR A 272 42.71 -32.72 -34.33
CA THR A 272 43.95 -32.87 -35.12
C THR A 272 43.83 -32.53 -36.60
N GLU A 273 42.70 -32.84 -37.26
CA GLU A 273 42.57 -32.72 -38.73
C GLU A 273 41.72 -31.53 -39.17
N HIS A 274 40.68 -31.20 -38.40
CA HIS A 274 39.67 -30.22 -38.79
C HIS A 274 40.21 -28.77 -38.80
N LYS A 275 39.79 -28.00 -39.81
CA LYS A 275 40.10 -26.57 -39.96
C LYS A 275 38.84 -25.75 -39.71
N MET A 276 38.88 -24.93 -38.66
CA MET A 276 37.79 -24.02 -38.29
C MET A 276 37.42 -23.06 -39.44
N GLY A 277 36.13 -23.01 -39.78
CA GLY A 277 35.47 -21.92 -40.49
C GLY A 277 34.68 -21.03 -39.53
N ASP A 278 33.57 -20.48 -40.01
CA ASP A 278 32.67 -19.55 -39.30
C ASP A 278 31.29 -20.15 -38.98
N GLY A 279 31.15 -21.48 -39.05
CA GLY A 279 29.88 -22.17 -38.89
C GLY A 279 29.39 -22.18 -37.45
N PHE A 280 28.07 -22.35 -37.24
CA PHE A 280 27.50 -22.40 -35.89
C PHE A 280 28.04 -23.59 -35.08
N PHE A 281 28.10 -24.79 -35.65
CA PHE A 281 28.54 -25.98 -34.92
C PHE A 281 30.06 -25.96 -34.69
N GLU A 282 30.83 -25.49 -35.67
CA GLU A 282 32.25 -25.24 -35.52
C GLU A 282 32.53 -24.26 -34.38
N THR A 283 32.00 -23.04 -34.46
CA THR A 283 32.29 -21.98 -33.48
C THR A 283 31.76 -22.27 -32.08
N THR A 284 30.67 -23.05 -31.96
CA THR A 284 30.06 -23.40 -30.66
C THR A 284 30.72 -24.62 -30.01
N TYR A 285 31.04 -25.67 -30.78
CA TYR A 285 31.37 -26.99 -30.22
C TYR A 285 32.83 -27.42 -30.41
N ILE A 286 33.45 -27.14 -31.56
CA ILE A 286 34.81 -27.63 -31.82
C ILE A 286 35.84 -27.10 -30.81
N PRO A 287 35.82 -25.83 -30.35
CA PRO A 287 36.78 -25.33 -29.36
C PRO A 287 36.85 -26.17 -28.08
N TRP A 288 35.71 -26.55 -27.48
CA TRP A 288 35.72 -27.32 -26.24
C TRP A 288 36.07 -28.80 -26.47
N VAL A 289 35.69 -29.37 -27.61
CA VAL A 289 36.05 -30.75 -28.00
C VAL A 289 37.55 -30.87 -28.29
N LYS A 290 38.14 -29.86 -28.94
CA LYS A 290 39.59 -29.77 -29.12
C LYS A 290 40.33 -29.66 -27.78
N ASN A 291 39.86 -28.78 -26.89
CA ASN A 291 40.44 -28.63 -25.56
C ASN A 291 40.34 -29.91 -24.71
N LEU A 292 39.23 -30.67 -24.84
CA LEU A 292 39.01 -31.97 -24.19
C LEU A 292 40.10 -32.99 -24.59
N VAL A 293 40.51 -33.00 -25.86
CA VAL A 293 41.56 -33.89 -26.36
C VAL A 293 42.94 -33.41 -25.94
N GLU A 294 43.24 -32.11 -26.11
CA GLU A 294 44.52 -31.49 -25.72
C GLU A 294 44.84 -31.67 -24.22
N LYS A 295 43.81 -31.58 -23.36
CA LYS A 295 43.93 -31.80 -21.91
C LYS A 295 43.95 -33.28 -21.49
N ASN A 296 43.90 -34.22 -22.45
CA ASN A 296 43.78 -35.68 -22.23
C ASN A 296 42.54 -36.11 -21.43
N GLN A 297 41.44 -35.35 -21.53
CA GLN A 297 40.22 -35.56 -20.73
C GLN A 297 39.14 -36.39 -21.45
N LEU A 298 39.32 -36.67 -22.75
CA LEU A 298 38.38 -37.45 -23.57
C LEU A 298 37.99 -38.81 -22.95
N GLU A 299 38.93 -39.52 -22.30
CA GLU A 299 38.61 -40.80 -21.66
C GLU A 299 37.70 -40.62 -20.43
N GLY A 300 37.95 -39.60 -19.61
CA GLY A 300 37.11 -39.28 -18.46
C GLY A 300 35.70 -38.84 -18.88
N TYR A 301 35.61 -38.03 -19.93
CA TYR A 301 34.36 -37.64 -20.56
C TYR A 301 33.56 -38.86 -21.04
N SER A 302 34.19 -39.83 -21.73
CA SER A 302 33.50 -41.04 -22.24
C SER A 302 32.78 -41.85 -21.15
N TYR A 303 33.31 -41.86 -19.91
CA TYR A 303 32.63 -42.49 -18.78
C TYR A 303 31.56 -41.56 -18.15
N TYR A 304 31.84 -40.26 -18.08
CA TYR A 304 30.92 -39.24 -17.54
C TYR A 304 29.63 -39.12 -18.37
N SER A 305 29.73 -39.19 -19.70
CA SER A 305 28.59 -39.14 -20.62
C SER A 305 27.68 -40.38 -20.56
N LEU A 306 28.06 -41.40 -19.79
CA LEU A 306 27.30 -42.64 -19.59
C LEU A 306 26.68 -42.76 -18.18
N LEU A 307 26.72 -41.71 -17.36
CA LEU A 307 26.24 -41.77 -15.97
C LEU A 307 24.75 -42.11 -15.83
N SER A 308 23.87 -41.74 -16.77
CA SER A 308 22.46 -42.18 -16.72
C SER A 308 22.29 -43.70 -16.91
N MET A 309 23.29 -44.38 -17.49
CA MET A 309 23.31 -45.84 -17.65
C MET A 309 23.95 -46.56 -16.45
N GLU A 310 24.11 -45.91 -15.28
CA GLU A 310 24.72 -46.51 -14.09
C GLU A 310 24.08 -47.87 -13.72
N ASP A 311 22.74 -48.00 -13.78
CA ASP A 311 22.04 -49.27 -13.54
C ASP A 311 22.51 -50.45 -14.42
N LYS A 312 23.03 -50.16 -15.62
CA LYS A 312 23.51 -51.16 -16.60
C LYS A 312 25.03 -51.31 -16.60
N LEU A 313 25.76 -50.27 -16.21
CA LEU A 313 27.23 -50.16 -16.34
C LEU A 313 27.94 -49.91 -14.99
N ALA A 314 27.27 -50.06 -13.85
CA ALA A 314 27.78 -49.73 -12.51
C ALA A 314 29.19 -50.30 -12.23
N LYS A 315 29.45 -51.55 -12.64
CA LYS A 315 30.74 -52.21 -12.41
C LYS A 315 31.87 -51.61 -13.25
N GLU A 316 31.56 -51.19 -14.47
CA GLU A 316 32.48 -50.58 -15.43
C GLU A 316 32.75 -49.11 -15.05
N LEU A 317 31.70 -48.34 -14.76
CA LEU A 317 31.81 -46.93 -14.35
C LEU A 317 32.48 -46.76 -12.98
N ASN A 318 32.15 -47.60 -11.98
CA ASN A 318 32.76 -47.50 -10.65
C ASN A 318 34.27 -47.79 -10.66
N LYS A 319 34.75 -48.69 -11.53
CA LYS A 319 36.21 -48.87 -11.75
C LYS A 319 36.88 -47.59 -12.26
N GLN A 320 36.16 -46.77 -13.02
CA GLN A 320 36.65 -45.54 -13.65
C GLN A 320 36.28 -44.28 -12.85
N LYS A 321 35.73 -44.41 -11.64
CA LYS A 321 35.28 -43.31 -10.79
C LYS A 321 36.32 -42.18 -10.65
N LYS A 322 37.61 -42.50 -10.53
CA LYS A 322 38.69 -41.49 -10.49
C LYS A 322 38.76 -40.63 -11.75
N LYS A 323 38.55 -41.21 -12.94
CA LYS A 323 38.56 -40.49 -14.22
C LYS A 323 37.27 -39.67 -14.41
N ILE A 324 36.13 -40.18 -13.97
CA ILE A 324 34.85 -39.45 -13.93
C ILE A 324 34.97 -38.22 -13.00
N THR A 325 35.51 -38.41 -11.79
CA THR A 325 35.73 -37.33 -10.82
C THR A 325 36.73 -36.30 -11.34
N SER A 326 37.87 -36.72 -11.93
CA SER A 326 38.83 -35.76 -12.49
C SER A 326 38.25 -35.01 -13.70
N PHE A 327 37.51 -35.67 -14.59
CA PHE A 327 36.79 -34.97 -15.66
C PHE A 327 35.84 -33.90 -15.12
N ARG A 328 35.03 -34.23 -14.10
CA ARG A 328 34.10 -33.28 -13.48
C ARG A 328 34.84 -32.14 -12.77
N ASP A 329 35.72 -32.47 -11.83
CA ASP A 329 36.27 -31.52 -10.86
C ASP A 329 37.52 -30.77 -11.38
N ASP A 330 38.30 -31.39 -12.28
CA ASP A 330 39.51 -30.80 -12.83
C ASP A 330 39.34 -30.20 -14.23
N TYR A 331 38.37 -30.68 -15.02
CA TYR A 331 38.11 -30.15 -16.36
C TYR A 331 36.78 -29.40 -16.47
N LEU A 332 35.64 -30.03 -16.17
CA LEU A 332 34.31 -29.45 -16.38
C LEU A 332 34.11 -28.17 -15.54
N LEU A 333 34.55 -28.19 -14.28
CA LEU A 333 34.44 -27.04 -13.37
C LEU A 333 35.55 -25.97 -13.54
N LYS A 334 36.64 -26.25 -14.26
CA LYS A 334 37.81 -25.36 -14.35
C LYS A 334 38.14 -24.89 -15.78
N ASP A 335 38.27 -25.84 -16.71
CA ASP A 335 38.72 -25.59 -18.09
C ASP A 335 37.55 -25.46 -19.08
N PHE A 336 36.54 -26.34 -19.00
CA PHE A 336 35.45 -26.44 -19.98
C PHE A 336 34.75 -25.10 -20.24
N TRP A 337 34.25 -24.44 -19.18
CA TRP A 337 33.57 -23.15 -19.31
C TRP A 337 34.49 -22.05 -19.83
N SER A 338 35.80 -22.10 -19.58
CA SER A 338 36.77 -21.12 -20.11
C SER A 338 36.89 -21.14 -21.65
N VAL A 339 36.39 -22.20 -22.30
CA VAL A 339 36.35 -22.37 -23.75
C VAL A 339 34.92 -22.37 -24.26
N PHE A 340 34.05 -23.20 -23.70
CA PHE A 340 32.67 -23.38 -24.15
C PHE A 340 31.81 -22.12 -23.96
N ALA A 341 32.09 -21.27 -22.96
CA ALA A 341 31.38 -20.00 -22.78
C ALA A 341 31.78 -18.90 -23.78
N LYS A 342 32.88 -19.06 -24.53
CA LYS A 342 33.35 -18.07 -25.50
C LYS A 342 32.52 -18.08 -26.78
N ARG A 343 32.29 -16.90 -27.36
CA ARG A 343 31.52 -16.67 -28.60
C ARG A 343 31.64 -15.23 -29.07
N LYS A 344 31.22 -14.96 -30.31
CA LYS A 344 31.00 -13.60 -30.81
C LYS A 344 29.54 -13.19 -30.61
N LEU A 345 29.33 -12.02 -30.02
CA LEU A 345 28.01 -11.46 -29.75
C LEU A 345 27.98 -9.95 -29.97
N ASP A 346 26.79 -9.39 -30.17
CA ASP A 346 26.58 -7.97 -29.97
C ASP A 346 26.89 -7.58 -28.52
N LEU A 347 27.69 -6.53 -28.38
CA LEU A 347 28.01 -5.88 -27.13
C LEU A 347 27.87 -4.36 -27.32
N PHE A 348 26.63 -3.89 -27.24
CA PHE A 348 26.26 -2.46 -27.35
C PHE A 348 26.46 -1.87 -28.76
N GLY A 349 26.11 -2.62 -29.80
CA GLY A 349 26.18 -2.21 -31.21
C GLY A 349 27.42 -2.73 -31.95
N ASN A 350 28.39 -3.29 -31.24
CA ASN A 350 29.63 -3.86 -31.80
C ASN A 350 29.65 -5.37 -31.63
N THR A 351 30.17 -6.11 -32.61
CA THR A 351 30.42 -7.56 -32.46
C THR A 351 31.78 -7.79 -31.80
N GLU A 352 31.75 -8.37 -30.60
CA GLU A 352 32.93 -8.56 -29.75
C GLU A 352 33.10 -10.05 -29.38
N ASP A 353 34.35 -10.48 -29.14
CA ASP A 353 34.65 -11.79 -28.55
C ASP A 353 34.39 -11.75 -27.03
N VAL A 354 33.39 -12.49 -26.55
CA VAL A 354 32.89 -12.43 -25.17
C VAL A 354 32.76 -13.79 -24.52
N VAL A 355 32.69 -13.78 -23.18
CA VAL A 355 32.41 -14.95 -22.32
C VAL A 355 31.03 -14.79 -21.70
N VAL A 356 30.16 -15.79 -21.87
CA VAL A 356 28.85 -15.88 -21.19
C VAL A 356 29.00 -16.62 -19.87
N THR A 357 29.02 -15.90 -18.76
CA THR A 357 29.26 -16.49 -17.44
C THR A 357 27.95 -16.92 -16.78
N ILE A 358 27.94 -18.13 -16.25
CA ILE A 358 26.77 -18.81 -15.67
C ILE A 358 26.81 -18.74 -14.14
N ARG A 359 25.67 -18.51 -13.50
CA ARG A 359 25.46 -18.55 -12.05
C ARG A 359 24.06 -19.09 -11.78
N ASN A 360 23.93 -20.06 -10.88
CA ASN A 360 22.67 -20.75 -10.59
C ASN A 360 21.98 -21.22 -11.90
N GLU A 361 22.76 -21.90 -12.74
CA GLU A 361 22.36 -22.45 -14.04
C GLU A 361 21.93 -21.45 -15.12
N LYS A 362 21.97 -20.13 -14.85
CA LYS A 362 21.56 -19.07 -15.79
C LYS A 362 22.72 -18.13 -16.17
N PRO A 363 22.71 -17.53 -17.38
CA PRO A 363 23.59 -16.42 -17.73
C PRO A 363 23.39 -15.23 -16.79
N PHE A 364 24.49 -14.62 -16.30
CA PHE A 364 24.41 -13.42 -15.47
C PHE A 364 25.35 -12.28 -15.90
N ILE A 365 26.51 -12.56 -16.51
CA ILE A 365 27.39 -11.55 -17.12
C ILE A 365 27.85 -12.03 -18.50
N ILE A 366 27.81 -11.14 -19.49
CA ILE A 366 28.40 -11.30 -20.81
C ILE A 366 29.41 -10.18 -21.05
N GLY A 367 30.65 -10.51 -21.39
CA GLY A 367 31.65 -9.50 -21.78
C GLY A 367 33.03 -10.05 -22.11
N PRO A 368 33.95 -9.20 -22.61
CA PRO A 368 35.32 -9.56 -22.95
C PRO A 368 36.14 -9.90 -21.71
N GLN A 369 37.02 -10.89 -21.84
CA GLN A 369 37.96 -11.28 -20.80
C GLN A 369 39.40 -11.33 -21.33
N ILE A 370 40.34 -10.84 -20.52
CA ILE A 370 41.78 -10.96 -20.73
C ILE A 370 42.34 -11.74 -19.54
N ASN A 371 43.06 -12.83 -19.81
CA ASN A 371 43.61 -13.76 -18.79
C ASN A 371 42.56 -14.31 -17.80
N GLY A 372 41.29 -14.40 -18.20
CA GLY A 372 40.18 -14.88 -17.36
C GLY A 372 39.49 -13.79 -16.52
N GLU A 373 39.98 -12.56 -16.56
CA GLU A 373 39.40 -11.40 -15.89
C GLU A 373 38.65 -10.51 -16.87
N PHE A 374 37.52 -9.93 -16.46
CA PHE A 374 36.79 -8.97 -17.29
C PHE A 374 37.60 -7.69 -17.52
N ASN A 375 37.60 -7.20 -18.76
CA ASN A 375 38.29 -5.96 -19.12
C ASN A 375 37.58 -5.29 -20.31
N GLY A 376 36.94 -4.14 -20.07
CA GLY A 376 36.01 -3.49 -20.98
C GLY A 376 34.57 -3.45 -20.45
N LYS A 377 33.61 -3.15 -21.34
CA LYS A 377 32.19 -3.04 -21.00
C LYS A 377 31.52 -4.42 -21.04
N CYS A 378 30.58 -4.69 -20.14
CA CYS A 378 29.90 -5.98 -19.98
C CYS A 378 28.38 -5.76 -19.80
N LYS A 379 27.58 -6.71 -20.29
CA LYS A 379 26.13 -6.81 -20.03
C LYS A 379 25.93 -7.66 -18.76
N TYR A 380 25.34 -7.08 -17.72
CA TYR A 380 24.81 -7.80 -16.56
C TYR A 380 23.33 -8.12 -16.81
N LEU A 381 22.89 -9.34 -16.50
CA LEU A 381 21.59 -9.87 -16.92
C LEU A 381 20.69 -10.26 -15.74
N ASN A 382 19.37 -10.17 -15.94
CA ASN A 382 18.37 -10.67 -14.98
C ASN A 382 18.04 -12.16 -15.22
N ALA A 383 17.12 -12.69 -14.40
CA ALA A 383 16.69 -14.10 -14.45
C ALA A 383 16.01 -14.54 -15.77
N TYR A 384 15.71 -13.60 -16.69
CA TYR A 384 15.16 -13.80 -18.02
C TYR A 384 16.18 -13.56 -19.15
N GLY A 385 17.46 -13.31 -18.84
CA GLY A 385 18.49 -12.99 -19.85
C GLY A 385 18.39 -11.58 -20.44
N ASN A 386 17.52 -10.71 -19.91
CA ASN A 386 17.42 -9.32 -20.34
C ASN A 386 18.47 -8.46 -19.62
N LEU A 387 18.84 -7.32 -20.22
CA LEU A 387 19.82 -6.40 -19.66
C LEU A 387 19.34 -5.83 -18.31
N ASN A 388 20.10 -6.10 -17.25
CA ASN A 388 19.88 -5.58 -15.90
C ASN A 388 20.97 -4.59 -15.47
N GLY A 389 22.11 -4.57 -16.17
CA GLY A 389 23.12 -3.53 -15.97
C GLY A 389 24.16 -3.44 -17.09
N GLU A 390 24.77 -2.26 -17.20
CA GLU A 390 25.98 -2.02 -17.96
C GLU A 390 27.13 -1.89 -16.97
N LEU A 391 28.06 -2.85 -16.99
CA LEU A 391 29.23 -2.83 -16.13
C LEU A 391 30.48 -2.49 -16.95
N ASN A 392 31.43 -1.80 -16.34
CA ASN A 392 32.73 -1.48 -16.93
C ASN A 392 33.82 -1.99 -15.99
N PHE A 393 34.75 -2.78 -16.55
CA PHE A 393 35.85 -3.41 -15.84
C PHE A 393 37.21 -3.01 -16.40
N LYS A 394 38.22 -3.01 -15.54
CA LYS A 394 39.63 -2.83 -15.90
C LYS A 394 40.48 -3.72 -14.99
N ASN A 395 41.21 -4.67 -15.58
CA ASN A 395 41.99 -5.68 -14.86
C ASN A 395 41.15 -6.39 -13.77
N GLY A 396 39.98 -6.93 -14.15
CA GLY A 396 39.09 -7.67 -13.26
C GLY A 396 38.30 -6.83 -12.24
N LEU A 397 38.64 -5.56 -12.03
CA LEU A 397 37.99 -4.65 -11.08
C LEU A 397 37.00 -3.72 -11.77
N LEU A 398 35.94 -3.30 -11.07
CA LEU A 398 35.01 -2.28 -11.58
C LEU A 398 35.74 -0.93 -11.75
N ASP A 399 35.56 -0.28 -12.89
CA ASP A 399 36.22 0.97 -13.25
C ASP A 399 35.30 1.81 -14.15
N GLY A 400 35.16 3.11 -13.89
CA GLY A 400 34.23 3.99 -14.61
C GLY A 400 32.76 3.85 -14.18
N LEU A 401 31.85 4.28 -15.07
CA LEU A 401 30.42 4.36 -14.83
C LEU A 401 29.72 3.01 -14.98
N GLN A 402 29.00 2.59 -13.95
CA GLN A 402 28.15 1.41 -13.90
C GLN A 402 26.68 1.86 -13.96
N LYS A 403 25.84 1.18 -14.73
CA LYS A 403 24.40 1.46 -14.85
C LYS A 403 23.58 0.22 -14.50
N TYR A 404 22.44 0.40 -13.84
CA TYR A 404 21.54 -0.68 -13.45
C TYR A 404 20.10 -0.34 -13.85
N TYR A 405 19.34 -1.36 -14.24
CA TYR A 405 18.01 -1.24 -14.80
C TYR A 405 17.05 -2.21 -14.11
N ASN A 406 15.78 -1.86 -13.97
CA ASN A 406 14.74 -2.80 -13.54
C ASN A 406 14.33 -3.75 -14.68
N GLU A 407 13.42 -4.68 -14.39
CA GLU A 407 12.94 -5.68 -15.36
C GLU A 407 12.19 -5.07 -16.56
N LYS A 408 11.71 -3.82 -16.43
CA LYS A 408 11.09 -3.03 -17.50
C LYS A 408 12.12 -2.26 -18.35
N GLY A 409 13.42 -2.41 -18.08
CA GLY A 409 14.51 -1.72 -18.77
C GLY A 409 14.68 -0.24 -18.39
N LEU A 410 14.04 0.22 -17.30
CA LEU A 410 14.20 1.59 -16.81
C LEU A 410 15.44 1.68 -15.91
N LEU A 411 16.25 2.72 -16.12
CA LEU A 411 17.44 3.01 -15.32
C LEU A 411 17.05 3.29 -13.86
N THR A 412 17.56 2.49 -12.92
CA THR A 412 17.30 2.61 -11.48
C THR A 412 18.49 3.15 -10.71
N GLU A 413 19.72 2.92 -11.17
CA GLU A 413 20.93 3.38 -10.50
C GLU A 413 22.12 3.58 -11.46
N GLU A 414 22.91 4.60 -11.17
CA GLU A 414 24.23 4.87 -11.75
C GLU A 414 25.27 5.03 -10.65
N LYS A 415 26.47 4.43 -10.82
CA LYS A 415 27.57 4.48 -9.84
C LYS A 415 28.91 4.63 -10.55
N ASN A 416 29.80 5.48 -10.07
CA ASN A 416 31.17 5.55 -10.57
C ASN A 416 32.14 4.77 -9.66
N PHE A 417 33.05 4.02 -10.29
CA PHE A 417 34.11 3.28 -9.62
C PHE A 417 35.49 3.67 -10.16
N THR A 418 36.51 3.53 -9.33
CA THR A 418 37.92 3.56 -9.75
C THR A 418 38.65 2.42 -9.05
N ALA A 419 39.32 1.55 -9.82
CA ALA A 419 40.07 0.40 -9.29
C ALA A 419 39.30 -0.45 -8.25
N GLY A 420 38.02 -0.71 -8.51
CA GLY A 420 37.15 -1.56 -7.68
C GLY A 420 36.44 -0.85 -6.52
N LYS A 421 36.74 0.42 -6.25
CA LYS A 421 36.09 1.23 -5.19
C LYS A 421 35.11 2.25 -5.75
N LEU A 422 34.07 2.60 -5.02
CA LEU A 422 33.19 3.74 -5.33
C LEU A 422 33.98 5.05 -5.22
N ASP A 423 34.03 5.80 -6.32
CA ASP A 423 34.75 7.07 -6.46
C ASP A 423 34.02 7.94 -7.48
N GLY A 424 33.58 9.13 -7.07
CA GLY A 424 32.72 10.01 -7.85
C GLY A 424 31.23 9.86 -7.53
N LYS A 425 30.37 10.19 -8.51
CA LYS A 425 28.93 10.33 -8.30
C LYS A 425 28.20 8.97 -8.30
N ARG A 426 27.27 8.82 -7.36
CA ARG A 426 26.19 7.82 -7.37
C ARG A 426 24.85 8.54 -7.59
N THR A 427 23.92 7.91 -8.30
CA THR A 427 22.57 8.44 -8.52
C THR A 427 21.57 7.30 -8.58
N THR A 428 20.44 7.44 -7.90
CA THR A 428 19.32 6.50 -8.00
C THR A 428 18.07 7.20 -8.51
N TYR A 429 17.16 6.41 -9.07
CA TYR A 429 15.93 6.88 -9.70
C TYR A 429 14.72 6.12 -9.15
N TYR A 430 13.60 6.81 -9.02
CA TYR A 430 12.29 6.21 -8.76
C TYR A 430 11.78 5.45 -9.99
N GLU A 431 10.77 4.58 -9.84
CA GLU A 431 10.21 3.82 -10.97
C GLU A 431 9.61 4.70 -12.07
N ASN A 432 9.16 5.91 -11.75
CA ASN A 432 8.71 6.90 -12.73
C ASN A 432 9.87 7.64 -13.44
N GLY A 433 11.13 7.29 -13.14
CA GLY A 433 12.33 7.90 -13.71
C GLY A 433 12.60 9.34 -13.28
N ASN A 434 12.08 9.79 -12.13
CA ASN A 434 12.65 10.96 -11.44
C ASN A 434 13.89 10.55 -10.64
N LEU A 435 14.77 11.52 -10.36
CA LEU A 435 15.84 11.35 -9.39
C LEU A 435 15.25 11.01 -8.02
N ALA A 436 15.90 10.10 -7.30
CA ALA A 436 15.58 9.77 -5.90
C ALA A 436 16.71 10.22 -4.97
N LEU A 437 17.96 9.98 -5.36
CA LEU A 437 19.15 10.31 -4.58
C LEU A 437 20.33 10.65 -5.50
N ILE A 438 21.11 11.65 -5.12
CA ILE A 438 22.46 11.92 -5.65
C ILE A 438 23.42 11.92 -4.47
N GLU A 439 24.51 11.16 -4.59
CA GLU A 439 25.59 11.08 -3.60
C GLU A 439 26.94 11.23 -4.30
N ASN A 440 27.93 11.71 -3.54
CA ASN A 440 29.32 11.78 -3.99
C ASN A 440 30.20 10.93 -3.07
N TYR A 441 31.06 10.11 -3.65
CA TYR A 441 31.94 9.18 -2.96
C TYR A 441 33.41 9.47 -3.25
N LYS A 442 34.28 9.13 -2.30
CA LYS A 442 35.73 9.03 -2.48
C LYS A 442 36.25 7.85 -1.67
N ASP A 443 36.94 6.90 -2.33
CA ASP A 443 37.47 5.69 -1.69
C ASP A 443 36.43 4.96 -0.80
N ASP A 444 35.27 4.64 -1.38
CA ASP A 444 34.10 4.00 -0.75
C ASP A 444 33.40 4.81 0.37
N LYS A 445 33.81 6.06 0.64
CA LYS A 445 33.22 6.93 1.67
C LYS A 445 32.46 8.10 1.05
N LEU A 446 31.32 8.48 1.64
CA LEU A 446 30.60 9.70 1.25
C LEU A 446 31.50 10.94 1.46
N ASN A 447 31.63 11.76 0.42
CA ASN A 447 32.47 12.96 0.43
C ASN A 447 31.92 14.01 -0.55
N GLY A 448 31.50 15.16 -0.02
CA GLY A 448 30.73 16.18 -0.74
C GLY A 448 29.22 16.08 -0.49
N ILE A 449 28.43 16.77 -1.31
CA ILE A 449 26.98 16.92 -1.12
C ILE A 449 26.25 15.61 -1.44
N SER A 450 25.29 15.24 -0.58
CA SER A 450 24.25 14.26 -0.83
C SER A 450 22.89 14.98 -0.88
N THR A 451 22.09 14.70 -1.90
CA THR A 451 20.78 15.34 -2.15
C THR A 451 19.74 14.27 -2.45
N SER A 452 18.68 14.19 -1.66
CA SER A 452 17.49 13.38 -1.94
C SER A 452 16.38 14.20 -2.59
N TYR A 453 15.47 13.51 -3.26
CA TYR A 453 14.34 14.08 -3.99
C TYR A 453 13.05 13.37 -3.60
N TYR A 454 11.91 13.94 -3.99
CA TYR A 454 10.60 13.34 -3.90
C TYR A 454 10.22 12.64 -5.21
N PRO A 455 9.32 11.65 -5.22
CA PRO A 455 8.84 11.01 -6.46
C PRO A 455 8.23 11.97 -7.48
N ASN A 456 7.72 13.14 -7.05
CA ASN A 456 7.22 14.19 -7.94
C ASN A 456 8.34 15.03 -8.61
N GLY A 457 9.58 14.95 -8.13
CA GLY A 457 10.77 15.65 -8.63
C GLY A 457 11.22 16.85 -7.79
N GLY A 458 10.46 17.24 -6.77
CA GLY A 458 10.88 18.25 -5.79
C GLY A 458 12.13 17.80 -5.03
N LYS A 459 13.00 18.73 -4.65
CA LYS A 459 14.16 18.46 -3.77
C LYS A 459 13.63 18.19 -2.35
N ASN A 460 14.08 17.09 -1.74
CA ASN A 460 13.65 16.65 -0.41
C ASN A 460 14.66 17.12 0.64
N CYS A 461 15.79 16.44 0.82
CA CYS A 461 16.83 16.83 1.77
C CYS A 461 18.21 16.98 1.13
N GLU A 462 19.09 17.75 1.77
CA GLU A 462 20.49 17.91 1.37
C GLU A 462 21.40 18.05 2.57
N VAL A 463 22.61 17.47 2.48
CA VAL A 463 23.66 17.60 3.49
C VAL A 463 25.03 17.34 2.86
N ASN A 464 26.06 18.01 3.38
CA ASN A 464 27.43 17.76 2.98
C ASN A 464 28.10 16.70 3.87
N PHE A 465 28.87 15.81 3.26
CA PHE A 465 29.69 14.81 3.94
C PHE A 465 31.18 15.11 3.80
N THR A 466 31.98 14.69 4.77
CA THR A 466 33.44 14.72 4.73
C THR A 466 33.96 13.40 5.29
N ASN A 467 34.68 12.63 4.48
CA ASN A 467 35.24 11.32 4.86
C ASN A 467 34.23 10.31 5.48
N GLY A 468 32.95 10.40 5.09
CA GLY A 468 31.85 9.56 5.59
C GLY A 468 31.00 10.19 6.69
N GLU A 469 31.42 11.31 7.28
CA GLU A 469 30.72 11.99 8.37
C GLU A 469 29.95 13.22 7.87
N ARG A 470 28.78 13.51 8.47
CA ARG A 470 27.99 14.71 8.14
C ARG A 470 28.67 15.96 8.68
N ASN A 471 28.73 17.03 7.88
CA ASN A 471 29.37 18.28 8.27
C ASN A 471 28.70 19.49 7.59
N GLY A 472 28.30 20.48 8.38
CA GLY A 472 27.47 21.61 7.96
C GLY A 472 25.96 21.34 8.14
N SER A 473 25.12 22.22 7.58
CA SER A 473 23.68 22.13 7.77
C SER A 473 23.03 21.07 6.88
N PHE A 474 22.28 20.15 7.50
CA PHE A 474 21.32 19.26 6.86
C PHE A 474 19.99 20.02 6.71
N ILE A 475 19.52 20.20 5.48
CA ILE A 475 18.29 20.96 5.17
C ILE A 475 17.31 20.03 4.46
N CYS A 476 16.11 19.88 5.02
CA CYS A 476 14.97 19.30 4.34
C CYS A 476 13.97 20.40 3.93
N LEU A 477 13.37 20.20 2.78
CA LEU A 477 12.33 21.04 2.19
C LEU A 477 11.02 20.25 2.13
N TYR A 478 9.91 20.97 2.03
CA TYR A 478 8.67 20.45 1.49
C TYR A 478 8.75 20.34 -0.04
N GLU A 479 7.81 19.63 -0.63
CA GLU A 479 7.75 19.24 -2.03
C GLU A 479 7.74 20.45 -3.00
N ILE A 480 7.11 21.57 -2.61
CA ILE A 480 7.15 22.84 -3.36
C ILE A 480 8.43 23.66 -3.15
N GLY A 481 9.34 23.22 -2.26
CA GLY A 481 10.62 23.87 -1.96
C GLY A 481 10.62 24.83 -0.76
N THR A 482 9.52 24.97 -0.01
CA THR A 482 9.54 25.69 1.28
C THR A 482 10.38 24.92 2.30
N LYS A 483 11.12 25.60 3.18
CA LYS A 483 11.95 24.93 4.19
C LYS A 483 11.06 24.13 5.16
N LYS A 484 11.46 22.89 5.47
CA LYS A 484 10.78 21.98 6.40
C LYS A 484 11.58 21.74 7.67
N THR A 485 12.89 21.50 7.54
CA THR A 485 13.78 21.28 8.68
C THR A 485 15.20 21.74 8.36
N GLU A 486 15.93 22.24 9.34
CA GLU A 486 17.33 22.67 9.23
C GLU A 486 18.06 22.26 10.50
N ILE A 487 19.18 21.55 10.35
CA ILE A 487 19.90 20.89 11.44
C ILE A 487 21.41 21.02 11.23
N ASP A 488 22.14 21.59 12.18
CA ASP A 488 23.59 21.75 12.07
C ASP A 488 24.38 20.52 12.56
N PHE A 489 25.27 20.01 11.71
CA PHE A 489 26.23 18.93 12.05
C PHE A 489 27.68 19.44 12.08
N THR A 490 28.49 18.89 12.97
CA THR A 490 29.95 19.02 13.00
C THR A 490 30.54 17.66 13.36
N ASP A 491 31.50 17.16 12.57
CA ASP A 491 32.18 15.87 12.77
C ASP A 491 31.20 14.72 13.07
N GLY A 492 30.15 14.61 12.24
CA GLY A 492 29.10 13.60 12.34
C GLY A 492 28.03 13.84 13.41
N LYS A 493 28.22 14.80 14.32
CA LYS A 493 27.34 15.04 15.47
C LYS A 493 26.48 16.29 15.33
N LEU A 494 25.30 16.28 15.94
CA LEU A 494 24.45 17.47 16.07
C LEU A 494 25.13 18.50 16.96
N SER A 495 25.50 19.65 16.39
CA SER A 495 26.20 20.74 17.08
C SER A 495 25.84 22.06 16.40
N GLY A 496 25.00 22.87 17.06
CA GLY A 496 24.39 24.07 16.47
C GLY A 496 22.88 24.06 16.64
N LYS A 497 22.13 24.58 15.65
CA LYS A 497 20.67 24.71 15.74
C LYS A 497 19.94 23.52 15.14
N TYR A 498 18.76 23.25 15.70
CA TYR A 498 17.69 22.53 15.06
C TYR A 498 16.51 23.49 14.89
N ASN A 499 15.94 23.56 13.68
CA ASN A 499 14.71 24.28 13.37
C ASN A 499 13.79 23.38 12.56
N SER A 500 12.50 23.35 12.89
CA SER A 500 11.43 22.76 12.08
C SER A 500 10.40 23.83 11.70
N TYR A 501 9.75 23.65 10.56
CA TYR A 501 8.82 24.61 9.97
C TYR A 501 7.55 23.91 9.48
N ASP A 502 6.43 24.63 9.39
CA ASP A 502 5.21 24.15 8.73
C ASP A 502 5.20 24.43 7.21
N GLU A 503 4.16 23.98 6.52
CA GLU A 503 4.02 24.15 5.06
C GLU A 503 3.98 25.61 4.60
N SER A 504 3.69 26.57 5.48
CA SER A 504 3.75 28.01 5.21
C SER A 504 5.13 28.64 5.42
N GLY A 505 6.08 27.87 5.97
CA GLY A 505 7.41 28.35 6.34
C GLY A 505 7.46 29.03 7.71
N ALA A 506 6.41 28.91 8.54
CA ALA A 506 6.46 29.37 9.92
C ALA A 506 7.23 28.38 10.79
N LEU A 507 8.10 28.88 11.69
CA LEU A 507 8.94 28.07 12.58
C LEU A 507 8.09 27.33 13.62
N THR A 508 7.98 26.01 13.55
CA THR A 508 7.16 25.22 14.49
C THR A 508 7.95 24.62 15.64
N GLU A 509 9.28 24.49 15.54
CA GLU A 509 10.12 23.93 16.61
C GLU A 509 11.54 24.48 16.52
N THR A 510 12.17 24.79 17.65
CA THR A 510 13.57 25.21 17.71
C THR A 510 14.26 24.87 19.03
N TYR A 511 15.53 24.47 18.93
CA TYR A 511 16.45 24.25 20.07
C TYR A 511 17.91 24.24 19.58
N ASN A 512 18.88 24.25 20.51
CA ASN A 512 20.29 24.04 20.18
C ASN A 512 20.77 22.67 20.66
N CYS A 513 21.78 22.12 19.98
CA CYS A 513 22.49 20.91 20.36
C CYS A 513 23.99 21.16 20.54
N LEU A 514 24.61 20.39 21.44
CA LEU A 514 26.05 20.28 21.61
C LEU A 514 26.41 18.80 21.76
N ASN A 515 27.13 18.24 20.79
CA ASN A 515 27.49 16.81 20.76
C ASN A 515 26.28 15.87 20.97
N ASP A 516 25.29 15.97 20.08
CA ASP A 516 24.08 15.12 20.07
C ASP A 516 23.12 15.31 21.27
N LYS A 517 23.35 16.32 22.10
CA LYS A 517 22.55 16.63 23.30
C LYS A 517 21.93 18.01 23.19
N ILE A 518 20.63 18.10 23.47
CA ILE A 518 19.92 19.39 23.55
C ILE A 518 20.48 20.23 24.70
N GLU A 519 20.70 21.52 24.46
CA GLU A 519 21.24 22.49 25.42
C GLU A 519 20.49 23.83 25.33
N GLY A 520 20.10 24.39 26.47
CA GLY A 520 19.35 25.65 26.57
C GLY A 520 17.86 25.48 26.27
N ASN A 521 17.25 26.53 25.73
CA ASN A 521 15.79 26.58 25.53
C ASN A 521 15.33 25.65 24.40
N TYR A 522 14.25 24.91 24.67
CA TYR A 522 13.43 24.20 23.69
C TYR A 522 12.09 24.93 23.57
N LEU A 523 11.65 25.21 22.33
CA LEU A 523 10.38 25.88 22.05
C LEU A 523 9.68 25.21 20.86
N GLN A 524 8.39 24.93 21.01
CA GLN A 524 7.50 24.50 19.94
C GLN A 524 6.35 25.51 19.79
N TYR A 525 5.83 25.69 18.57
CA TYR A 525 4.78 26.65 18.24
C TYR A 525 3.63 26.03 17.44
N PHE A 526 2.46 26.66 17.45
CA PHE A 526 1.33 26.31 16.58
C PHE A 526 1.42 26.94 15.18
N ASP A 527 1.92 28.18 15.09
CA ASP A 527 1.97 29.03 13.88
C ASP A 527 3.27 29.88 13.80
N GLY A 528 4.30 29.48 14.54
CA GLY A 528 5.53 30.25 14.73
C GLY A 528 5.40 31.51 15.59
N LYS A 529 4.28 31.71 16.29
CA LYS A 529 4.10 32.79 17.27
C LYS A 529 3.54 32.29 18.59
N LEU A 530 2.47 31.49 18.53
CA LEU A 530 1.85 30.94 19.73
C LEU A 530 2.63 29.71 20.21
N VAL A 531 3.18 29.77 21.44
CA VAL A 531 3.90 28.67 22.07
C VAL A 531 2.96 27.49 22.33
N LYS A 532 3.40 26.31 21.91
CA LYS A 532 2.74 25.01 22.09
C LYS A 532 3.40 24.19 23.20
N SER A 533 4.73 24.24 23.31
CA SER A 533 5.46 23.69 24.45
C SER A 533 6.81 24.35 24.66
N GLU A 534 7.31 24.28 25.89
CA GLU A 534 8.58 24.87 26.31
C GLU A 534 9.29 24.00 27.37
N ALA A 535 10.62 24.04 27.35
CA ALA A 535 11.49 23.48 28.39
C ALA A 535 12.89 24.10 28.33
N VAL A 536 13.68 23.89 29.39
CA VAL A 536 15.12 24.15 29.39
C VAL A 536 15.86 22.82 29.51
N TYR A 537 16.87 22.62 28.67
CA TYR A 537 17.70 21.41 28.63
C TYR A 537 19.14 21.71 29.02
N LYS A 538 19.80 20.72 29.61
CA LYS A 538 21.20 20.75 29.99
C LYS A 538 21.80 19.36 29.85
N ASN A 539 22.83 19.21 29.02
CA ASN A 539 23.41 17.93 28.63
C ASN A 539 22.36 16.89 28.15
N GLY A 540 21.29 17.35 27.50
CA GLY A 540 20.22 16.49 26.96
C GLY A 540 19.15 16.05 27.97
N VAL A 541 19.21 16.47 29.24
CA VAL A 541 18.10 16.28 30.20
C VAL A 541 17.39 17.61 30.50
N ILE A 542 16.10 17.54 30.83
CA ILE A 542 15.31 18.72 31.20
C ILE A 542 15.74 19.23 32.59
N GLU A 543 16.09 20.51 32.67
CA GLU A 543 16.42 21.22 33.91
C GLU A 543 15.16 21.93 34.42
N GLY A 544 14.45 21.31 35.38
CA GLY A 544 13.25 21.86 36.00
C GLY A 544 11.95 21.34 35.38
N THR A 545 11.31 22.13 34.51
CA THR A 545 9.95 21.85 34.02
C THR A 545 9.84 21.78 32.50
N TYR A 546 9.03 20.85 32.00
CA TYR A 546 8.46 20.87 30.65
C TYR A 546 6.98 21.25 30.73
N LYS A 547 6.51 22.12 29.84
CA LYS A 547 5.10 22.54 29.74
C LYS A 547 4.58 22.40 28.32
N SER A 548 3.31 22.01 28.17
CA SER A 548 2.57 22.16 26.92
C SER A 548 1.26 22.91 27.13
N TYR A 549 0.79 23.56 26.07
CA TYR A 549 -0.32 24.49 26.07
C TYR A 549 -1.33 24.13 24.98
N ASN A 550 -2.60 24.36 25.28
CA ASN A 550 -3.69 24.29 24.32
C ASN A 550 -3.66 25.46 23.32
N PRO A 551 -4.34 25.35 22.16
CA PRO A 551 -4.49 26.44 21.19
C PRO A 551 -5.03 27.76 21.76
N ASN A 552 -5.77 27.72 22.86
CA ASN A 552 -6.30 28.89 23.57
C ASN A 552 -5.38 29.40 24.71
N THR A 553 -4.12 28.96 24.72
CA THR A 553 -3.07 29.30 25.70
C THR A 553 -3.26 28.76 27.11
N SER A 554 -4.29 27.95 27.40
CA SER A 554 -4.39 27.28 28.70
C SER A 554 -3.34 26.18 28.83
N LEU A 555 -2.81 25.97 30.04
CA LEU A 555 -1.85 24.91 30.32
C LEU A 555 -2.53 23.54 30.11
N GLU A 556 -1.95 22.69 29.27
CA GLU A 556 -2.41 21.32 28.99
C GLU A 556 -1.68 20.34 29.92
N LYS A 557 -0.36 20.49 30.06
CA LYS A 557 0.49 19.57 30.82
C LYS A 557 1.69 20.29 31.46
N GLU A 558 2.07 19.86 32.66
CA GLU A 558 3.31 20.23 33.34
C GLU A 558 4.02 18.96 33.85
N ASN A 559 5.27 18.76 33.43
CA ASN A 559 6.15 17.73 33.98
C ASN A 559 7.26 18.41 34.78
N ILE A 560 7.47 17.97 36.02
CA ILE A 560 8.58 18.39 36.88
C ILE A 560 9.62 17.27 36.91
N TYR A 561 10.88 17.64 36.67
CA TYR A 561 12.02 16.72 36.64
C TYR A 561 12.91 16.90 37.87
N ALA A 562 13.34 15.79 38.45
CA ALA A 562 14.36 15.74 39.50
C ALA A 562 15.42 14.70 39.10
N SER A 563 16.70 15.09 39.17
CA SER A 563 17.83 14.22 38.80
C SER A 563 17.73 13.60 37.39
N GLY A 564 17.07 14.29 36.45
CA GLY A 564 16.84 13.83 35.07
C GLY A 564 15.62 12.94 34.86
N ASN A 565 14.98 12.44 35.93
CA ASN A 565 13.74 11.67 35.86
C ASN A 565 12.54 12.59 36.10
N ILE A 566 11.38 12.25 35.54
CA ILE A 566 10.11 12.88 35.94
C ILE A 566 9.87 12.50 37.41
N SER A 567 9.70 13.49 38.29
CA SER A 567 9.24 13.28 39.67
C SER A 567 7.73 13.47 39.78
N LYS A 568 7.16 14.32 38.91
CA LYS A 568 5.73 14.59 38.85
C LYS A 568 5.27 14.94 37.42
N SER A 569 4.15 14.34 36.97
CA SER A 569 3.37 14.78 35.80
C SER A 569 2.04 15.34 36.29
N THR A 570 1.58 16.44 35.72
CA THR A 570 0.22 16.96 35.93
C THR A 570 -0.38 17.33 34.58
N ASP A 571 -1.52 16.74 34.29
CA ASP A 571 -2.31 16.97 33.09
C ASP A 571 -3.57 17.74 33.51
N TYR A 572 -3.98 18.74 32.74
CA TYR A 572 -4.99 19.71 33.14
C TYR A 572 -6.24 19.63 32.24
N PHE A 573 -7.40 19.86 32.84
CA PHE A 573 -8.61 20.19 32.11
C PHE A 573 -8.50 21.59 31.52
N GLU A 574 -9.31 21.86 30.50
CA GLU A 574 -9.39 23.13 29.79
C GLU A 574 -9.66 24.33 30.71
N ASN A 575 -10.36 24.09 31.83
CA ASN A 575 -10.65 25.06 32.88
C ASN A 575 -9.48 25.33 33.86
N GLY A 576 -8.30 24.74 33.61
CA GLY A 576 -7.08 24.93 34.39
C GLY A 576 -6.99 24.11 35.69
N LYS A 577 -7.97 23.28 36.02
CA LYS A 577 -7.88 22.32 37.12
C LYS A 577 -7.16 21.04 36.66
N LYS A 578 -6.59 20.29 37.61
CA LYS A 578 -5.96 18.99 37.29
C LYS A 578 -6.99 18.01 36.76
N ALA A 579 -6.63 17.26 35.72
CA ALA A 579 -7.30 16.05 35.27
C ALA A 579 -6.60 14.80 35.81
N TYR A 580 -5.27 14.75 35.70
CA TYR A 580 -4.44 13.65 36.19
C TYR A 580 -3.19 14.17 36.90
N GLU A 581 -2.71 13.44 37.91
CA GLU A 581 -1.44 13.71 38.59
C GLU A 581 -0.70 12.39 38.84
N SER A 582 0.50 12.26 38.29
CA SER A 582 1.38 11.12 38.50
C SER A 582 2.57 11.53 39.35
N LEU A 583 2.92 10.72 40.35
CA LEU A 583 4.13 10.87 41.17
C LEU A 583 5.04 9.65 40.97
N TYR A 584 6.34 9.91 40.92
CA TYR A 584 7.37 8.92 40.61
C TYR A 584 8.50 8.99 41.65
N ASN A 585 9.17 7.86 41.87
CA ASN A 585 10.36 7.80 42.73
C ASN A 585 11.63 8.26 42.00
N ASP A 586 12.75 8.32 42.72
CA ASP A 586 14.06 8.74 42.19
C ASP A 586 14.55 7.92 40.99
N LYS A 587 13.99 6.71 40.76
CA LYS A 587 14.30 5.85 39.60
C LYS A 587 13.37 6.09 38.39
N GLY A 588 12.41 7.00 38.50
CA GLY A 588 11.37 7.20 37.50
C GLY A 588 10.27 6.13 37.48
N GLU A 589 10.19 5.26 38.50
CA GLU A 589 9.10 4.29 38.63
C GLU A 589 7.85 5.01 39.16
N LEU A 590 6.69 4.77 38.54
CA LEU A 590 5.41 5.30 39.01
C LEU A 590 5.10 4.79 40.42
N GLU A 591 4.80 5.70 41.35
CA GLU A 591 4.37 5.38 42.71
C GLU A 591 2.89 5.69 42.95
N THR A 592 2.38 6.80 42.39
CA THR A 592 0.99 7.22 42.56
C THR A 592 0.43 7.77 41.25
N TYR A 593 -0.79 7.37 40.89
CA TYR A 593 -1.56 7.94 39.78
C TYR A 593 -2.93 8.39 40.29
N SER A 594 -3.21 9.70 40.22
CA SER A 594 -4.44 10.31 40.73
C SER A 594 -5.31 10.84 39.59
N CYS A 595 -6.60 10.54 39.64
CA CYS A 595 -7.61 11.02 38.70
C CYS A 595 -8.54 12.03 39.38
N PHE A 596 -8.83 13.13 38.69
CA PHE A 596 -9.66 14.23 39.17
C PHE A 596 -10.85 14.47 38.23
N ASP A 597 -11.92 15.10 38.74
CA ASP A 597 -13.03 15.59 37.92
C ASP A 597 -12.88 17.09 37.57
N ASN A 598 -13.73 17.60 36.68
CA ASN A 598 -13.73 19.01 36.24
C ASN A 598 -14.01 20.01 37.38
N ASP A 599 -14.40 19.54 38.56
CA ASP A 599 -14.55 20.38 39.75
C ASP A 599 -13.24 20.47 40.57
N GLY A 600 -12.27 19.59 40.29
CA GLY A 600 -10.99 19.47 40.97
C GLY A 600 -11.00 18.42 42.07
N ASN A 601 -12.08 17.65 42.21
CA ASN A 601 -12.16 16.59 43.21
C ASN A 601 -11.40 15.37 42.72
N LYS A 602 -10.45 14.87 43.52
CA LYS A 602 -9.87 13.55 43.29
C LYS A 602 -10.98 12.51 43.41
N TYR A 603 -11.16 11.66 42.40
CA TYR A 603 -12.12 10.55 42.42
C TYR A 603 -11.44 9.19 42.54
N PHE A 604 -10.19 9.05 42.10
CA PHE A 604 -9.44 7.79 42.20
C PHE A 604 -7.95 8.03 42.40
N GLU A 605 -7.28 7.12 43.12
CA GLU A 605 -5.82 7.11 43.29
C GLU A 605 -5.30 5.68 43.26
N GLU A 606 -4.39 5.36 42.35
CA GLU A 606 -3.68 4.09 42.26
C GLU A 606 -2.30 4.22 42.91
N LYS A 607 -1.89 3.23 43.72
CA LYS A 607 -0.56 3.18 44.34
C LYS A 607 0.21 1.96 43.87
N TYR A 608 1.41 2.21 43.36
CA TYR A 608 2.27 1.25 42.72
C TYR A 608 3.54 1.01 43.54
N LYS A 609 4.11 -0.19 43.41
CA LYS A 609 5.45 -0.51 43.92
C LYS A 609 6.10 -1.55 43.03
N ALA A 610 7.26 -1.22 42.45
CA ALA A 610 7.97 -2.05 41.47
C ALA A 610 7.07 -2.46 40.27
N GLY A 611 6.30 -1.51 39.74
CA GLY A 611 5.40 -1.73 38.59
C GLY A 611 4.11 -2.49 38.87
N GLU A 612 3.89 -3.01 40.08
CA GLU A 612 2.64 -3.68 40.48
C GLU A 612 1.73 -2.74 41.26
N LEU A 613 0.43 -2.72 40.90
CA LEU A 613 -0.61 -2.02 41.66
C LEU A 613 -0.79 -2.71 43.03
N LYS A 614 -0.57 -1.96 44.11
CA LYS A 614 -0.65 -2.48 45.49
C LYS A 614 -1.95 -2.12 46.21
N SER A 615 -2.48 -0.93 45.96
CA SER A 615 -3.77 -0.48 46.49
C SER A 615 -4.39 0.57 45.56
N GLY A 616 -5.72 0.58 45.44
CA GLY A 616 -6.46 1.70 44.85
C GLY A 616 -7.34 2.36 45.90
N LEU A 617 -7.44 3.69 45.90
CA LEU A 617 -8.34 4.47 46.76
C LEU A 617 -9.44 5.10 45.92
N GLN A 618 -10.69 4.73 46.18
CA GLN A 618 -11.88 5.36 45.61
C GLN A 618 -12.32 6.52 46.49
N PHE A 619 -12.49 7.69 45.88
CA PHE A 619 -13.04 8.87 46.54
C PHE A 619 -14.42 9.16 45.95
N THR A 620 -15.37 9.56 46.80
CA THR A 620 -16.70 10.02 46.39
C THR A 620 -17.16 11.14 47.31
N SER A 621 -18.21 11.86 46.93
CA SER A 621 -18.89 12.84 47.80
C SER A 621 -19.31 12.25 49.17
N ALA A 622 -19.64 10.95 49.21
CA ALA A 622 -19.96 10.23 50.44
C ALA A 622 -18.72 9.70 51.22
N SER A 623 -17.55 9.60 50.57
CA SER A 623 -16.29 9.22 51.22
C SER A 623 -15.11 10.07 50.71
N PRO A 624 -15.00 11.35 51.13
CA PRO A 624 -13.97 12.26 50.62
C PRO A 624 -12.54 11.96 51.11
N LYS A 625 -12.38 11.08 52.11
CA LYS A 625 -11.07 10.64 52.62
C LYS A 625 -10.46 9.47 51.83
N GLY A 626 -11.20 8.94 50.85
CA GLY A 626 -10.81 7.75 50.11
C GLY A 626 -11.17 6.46 50.84
N THR A 627 -11.44 5.40 50.09
CA THR A 627 -11.72 4.06 50.62
C THR A 627 -11.02 3.04 49.74
N GLU A 628 -10.33 2.09 50.37
CA GLU A 628 -9.54 1.10 49.64
C GLU A 628 -10.41 0.16 48.80
N VAL A 629 -10.07 0.04 47.52
CA VAL A 629 -10.75 -0.83 46.56
C VAL A 629 -10.06 -2.19 46.55
N ASN A 630 -10.84 -3.24 46.81
CA ASN A 630 -10.31 -4.59 46.93
C ASN A 630 -9.88 -5.16 45.56
N LEU A 631 -8.57 -5.16 45.32
CA LEU A 631 -7.92 -5.64 44.10
C LEU A 631 -7.91 -7.18 43.93
N THR A 632 -8.35 -7.96 44.94
CA THR A 632 -8.41 -9.43 44.86
C THR A 632 -9.79 -9.97 44.49
N LYS A 633 -10.80 -9.11 44.36
CA LYS A 633 -12.12 -9.50 43.84
C LYS A 633 -12.04 -9.81 42.34
N LYS A 634 -12.80 -10.83 41.90
CA LYS A 634 -13.01 -11.15 40.47
C LYS A 634 -13.67 -10.03 39.66
N SER A 635 -14.20 -8.99 40.33
CA SER A 635 -14.70 -7.77 39.70
C SER A 635 -14.14 -6.54 40.41
N PHE A 636 -13.37 -5.75 39.66
CA PHE A 636 -12.91 -4.42 40.01
C PHE A 636 -13.80 -3.38 39.31
N GLU A 637 -14.17 -2.32 40.03
CA GLU A 637 -14.87 -1.17 39.45
C GLU A 637 -14.33 0.13 40.03
N THR A 638 -14.23 1.17 39.19
CA THR A 638 -13.95 2.55 39.62
C THR A 638 -15.17 3.42 39.36
N LYS A 639 -15.43 4.37 40.26
CA LYS A 639 -16.50 5.37 40.15
C LYS A 639 -15.91 6.76 39.98
N ASN A 640 -16.66 7.67 39.39
CA ASN A 640 -16.38 9.11 39.48
C ASN A 640 -16.72 9.63 40.90
N PHE A 641 -16.47 10.90 41.17
CA PHE A 641 -16.71 11.50 42.49
C PHE A 641 -18.19 11.46 42.92
N ASN A 642 -19.14 11.45 41.97
CA ASN A 642 -20.58 11.34 42.26
C ASN A 642 -21.09 9.90 42.45
N GLY A 643 -20.24 8.88 42.30
CA GLY A 643 -20.57 7.47 42.54
C GLY A 643 -21.01 6.66 41.32
N SER A 644 -21.08 7.27 40.14
CA SER A 644 -21.36 6.58 38.86
C SER A 644 -20.13 5.79 38.38
N VAL A 645 -20.34 4.57 37.89
CA VAL A 645 -19.23 3.69 37.46
C VAL A 645 -18.59 4.20 36.15
N LYS A 646 -17.26 4.30 36.14
CA LYS A 646 -16.43 4.73 35.00
C LYS A 646 -15.74 3.56 34.29
N VAL A 647 -15.26 2.57 35.05
CA VAL A 647 -14.51 1.41 34.51
C VAL A 647 -14.88 0.16 35.29
N LYS A 648 -14.97 -0.98 34.61
CA LYS A 648 -15.11 -2.32 35.17
C LYS A 648 -14.08 -3.27 34.54
N GLY A 649 -13.53 -4.19 35.33
CA GLY A 649 -12.56 -5.18 34.84
C GLY A 649 -12.12 -6.14 35.93
N ALA A 650 -10.97 -6.79 35.74
CA ALA A 650 -10.36 -7.67 36.74
C ALA A 650 -8.83 -7.54 36.77
N PHE A 651 -8.25 -7.82 37.94
CA PHE A 651 -6.81 -7.95 38.12
C PHE A 651 -6.44 -9.38 38.53
N GLU A 652 -5.32 -9.88 38.02
CA GLU A 652 -4.64 -11.07 38.53
C GLU A 652 -3.19 -10.70 38.84
N LYS A 653 -2.73 -10.98 40.06
CA LYS A 653 -1.37 -10.63 40.54
C LYS A 653 -0.99 -9.16 40.27
N GLY A 654 -1.94 -8.24 40.47
CA GLY A 654 -1.73 -6.80 40.25
C GLY A 654 -1.70 -6.34 38.79
N LYS A 655 -1.98 -7.22 37.81
CA LYS A 655 -2.01 -6.91 36.37
C LYS A 655 -3.41 -7.07 35.79
N ARG A 656 -3.79 -6.21 34.83
CA ARG A 656 -5.10 -6.30 34.15
C ARG A 656 -5.25 -7.66 33.46
N THR A 657 -6.42 -8.28 33.61
CA THR A 657 -6.75 -9.57 32.98
C THR A 657 -8.22 -9.61 32.56
N GLY A 658 -8.52 -10.35 31.49
CA GLY A 658 -9.86 -10.53 30.94
C GLY A 658 -10.48 -9.25 30.38
N GLU A 659 -11.80 -9.21 30.34
CA GLU A 659 -12.57 -8.11 29.75
C GLU A 659 -12.60 -6.85 30.63
N TRP A 660 -12.19 -5.74 30.04
CA TRP A 660 -12.28 -4.39 30.59
C TRP A 660 -13.33 -3.60 29.82
N ASN A 661 -14.16 -2.85 30.56
CA ASN A 661 -15.27 -2.07 30.04
C ASN A 661 -15.16 -0.64 30.58
N TYR A 662 -15.00 0.32 29.67
CA TYR A 662 -14.95 1.75 29.97
C TYR A 662 -16.31 2.35 29.62
N LEU A 663 -16.92 3.08 30.55
CA LEU A 663 -18.28 3.59 30.42
C LEU A 663 -18.29 5.11 30.20
N TYR A 664 -19.20 5.58 29.36
CA TYR A 664 -19.62 6.98 29.33
C TYR A 664 -20.27 7.37 30.67
N PRO A 665 -20.37 8.67 31.02
CA PRO A 665 -21.14 9.14 32.17
C PRO A 665 -22.62 8.69 32.18
N THR A 666 -23.14 8.28 31.03
CA THR A 666 -24.49 7.74 30.79
C THR A 666 -24.64 6.26 31.20
N GLY A 667 -23.54 5.58 31.52
CA GLY A 667 -23.47 4.14 31.79
C GLY A 667 -23.37 3.25 30.54
N ILE A 668 -23.43 3.82 29.34
CA ILE A 668 -23.21 3.11 28.07
C ILE A 668 -21.74 2.74 27.94
N THR A 669 -21.42 1.52 27.47
CA THR A 669 -20.03 1.13 27.16
C THR A 669 -19.50 1.98 26.03
N ARG A 670 -18.36 2.65 26.25
CA ARG A 670 -17.60 3.41 25.24
C ARG A 670 -16.59 2.54 24.54
N LEU A 671 -15.90 1.71 25.30
CA LEU A 671 -14.80 0.85 24.85
C LEU A 671 -14.83 -0.44 25.67
N ASN A 672 -14.68 -1.57 24.98
CA ASN A 672 -14.40 -2.86 25.56
C ASN A 672 -13.07 -3.39 24.99
N GLU A 673 -12.18 -3.86 25.87
CA GLU A 673 -10.85 -4.40 25.55
C GLU A 673 -10.62 -5.69 26.35
N SER A 674 -9.86 -6.63 25.80
CA SER A 674 -9.40 -7.81 26.54
C SER A 674 -7.91 -7.71 26.88
N TYR A 675 -7.55 -8.14 28.10
CA TYR A 675 -6.20 -8.08 28.63
C TYR A 675 -5.65 -9.46 29.01
N VAL A 676 -4.38 -9.70 28.68
CA VAL A 676 -3.62 -10.89 29.09
C VAL A 676 -2.32 -10.44 29.75
N ASN A 677 -2.10 -10.83 31.02
CA ASN A 677 -0.91 -10.47 31.80
C ASN A 677 -0.60 -8.95 31.87
N GLY A 678 -1.63 -8.11 31.85
CA GLY A 678 -1.51 -6.65 31.87
C GLY A 678 -1.39 -5.98 30.50
N LYS A 679 -1.28 -6.75 29.40
CA LYS A 679 -1.22 -6.23 28.03
C LYS A 679 -2.56 -6.37 27.31
N THR A 680 -2.93 -5.44 26.43
CA THR A 680 -4.08 -5.64 25.55
C THR A 680 -3.80 -6.75 24.55
N SER A 681 -4.76 -7.66 24.39
CA SER A 681 -4.63 -8.85 23.53
C SER A 681 -6.00 -9.40 23.18
N GLY A 682 -6.28 -9.56 21.89
CA GLY A 682 -7.60 -9.94 21.40
C GLY A 682 -8.41 -8.75 20.89
N ILE A 683 -9.71 -8.97 20.70
CA ILE A 683 -10.60 -7.98 20.08
C ILE A 683 -10.87 -6.80 21.03
N SER A 684 -10.82 -5.60 20.49
CA SER A 684 -11.30 -4.36 21.12
C SER A 684 -12.44 -3.76 20.30
N THR A 685 -13.41 -3.18 20.99
CA THR A 685 -14.67 -2.70 20.41
C THR A 685 -15.01 -1.32 20.98
N ASN A 686 -15.09 -0.30 20.12
CA ASN A 686 -15.57 1.04 20.49
C ASN A 686 -17.02 1.23 20.09
N TYR A 687 -17.72 2.06 20.87
CA TYR A 687 -19.11 2.44 20.64
C TYR A 687 -19.26 3.96 20.72
N TYR A 688 -20.20 4.49 19.95
CA TYR A 688 -20.61 5.89 20.03
C TYR A 688 -21.44 6.16 21.31
N LEU A 689 -21.64 7.44 21.65
CA LEU A 689 -22.42 7.85 22.83
C LEU A 689 -23.89 7.36 22.81
N ASN A 690 -24.43 7.12 21.61
CA ASN A 690 -25.77 6.56 21.41
C ASN A 690 -25.85 5.04 21.63
N GLY A 691 -24.70 4.35 21.79
CA GLY A 691 -24.57 2.91 21.96
C GLY A 691 -24.33 2.10 20.68
N ASP A 692 -24.34 2.73 19.50
CA ASP A 692 -24.03 2.05 18.23
C ASP A 692 -22.53 1.70 18.14
N LEU A 693 -22.22 0.67 17.36
CA LEU A 693 -20.84 0.23 17.12
C LEU A 693 -20.08 1.29 16.32
N SER A 694 -18.86 1.63 16.74
CA SER A 694 -18.01 2.63 16.08
C SER A 694 -16.80 2.01 15.39
N SER A 695 -16.09 1.11 16.06
CA SER A 695 -14.97 0.38 15.46
C SER A 695 -14.69 -0.93 16.18
N LYS A 696 -14.06 -1.86 15.46
CA LYS A 696 -13.67 -3.17 15.97
C LYS A 696 -12.34 -3.63 15.35
N TYR A 697 -11.40 -4.04 16.19
CA TYR A 697 -10.05 -4.39 15.77
C TYR A 697 -9.38 -5.32 16.79
N ASN A 698 -8.21 -5.85 16.45
CA ASN A 698 -7.48 -6.80 17.31
C ASN A 698 -6.13 -6.25 17.77
N TYR A 699 -5.79 -6.51 19.03
CA TYR A 699 -4.47 -6.31 19.61
C TYR A 699 -3.69 -7.62 19.75
N THR A 700 -2.38 -7.54 19.59
CA THR A 700 -1.42 -8.57 19.99
C THR A 700 -0.33 -7.90 20.83
N ASN A 701 -0.37 -8.10 22.15
CA ASN A 701 0.59 -7.52 23.11
C ASN A 701 0.76 -6.00 22.96
N ASP A 702 -0.31 -5.23 23.20
CA ASP A 702 -0.33 -3.76 23.13
C ASP A 702 -0.17 -3.15 21.72
N THR A 703 -0.04 -3.97 20.68
CA THR A 703 0.14 -3.55 19.29
C THR A 703 -1.05 -3.96 18.43
N ILE A 704 -1.65 -3.03 17.67
CA ILE A 704 -2.76 -3.37 16.75
C ILE A 704 -2.23 -4.31 15.66
N SER A 705 -2.93 -5.42 15.42
CA SER A 705 -2.49 -6.45 14.49
C SER A 705 -3.67 -7.26 13.98
N GLY A 706 -3.75 -7.44 12.66
CA GLY A 706 -4.87 -8.08 11.98
C GLY A 706 -5.86 -7.06 11.41
N ARG A 707 -7.14 -7.38 11.42
CA ARG A 707 -8.18 -6.59 10.74
C ARG A 707 -8.74 -5.49 11.64
N TYR A 708 -8.96 -4.31 11.05
CA TYR A 708 -9.60 -3.16 11.66
C TYR A 708 -10.81 -2.74 10.83
N GLU A 709 -11.96 -2.54 11.46
CA GLU A 709 -13.20 -2.11 10.82
C GLU A 709 -13.78 -0.88 11.53
N THR A 710 -14.21 0.12 10.77
CA THR A 710 -15.06 1.22 11.27
C THR A 710 -16.50 1.01 10.83
N TYR A 711 -17.42 1.56 11.61
CA TYR A 711 -18.85 1.41 11.42
C TYR A 711 -19.52 2.78 11.41
N ASP A 712 -20.48 2.94 10.51
CA ASP A 712 -21.47 4.01 10.60
C ASP A 712 -22.84 3.37 10.92
N GLY A 713 -23.43 3.81 12.04
CA GLY A 713 -24.54 3.13 12.69
C GLY A 713 -24.27 1.63 12.89
N ASN A 714 -24.91 0.79 12.07
CA ASN A 714 -24.77 -0.67 12.09
C ASN A 714 -24.17 -1.25 10.80
N LYS A 715 -23.53 -0.42 9.95
CA LYS A 715 -22.95 -0.81 8.67
C LYS A 715 -21.42 -0.63 8.70
N VAL A 716 -20.66 -1.51 8.05
CA VAL A 716 -19.21 -1.32 7.88
C VAL A 716 -18.97 -0.14 6.94
N ASN A 717 -18.21 0.85 7.40
CA ASN A 717 -17.81 2.04 6.65
C ASN A 717 -16.42 1.86 6.04
N GLN A 718 -15.45 1.34 6.81
CA GLN A 718 -14.09 1.10 6.34
C GLN A 718 -13.53 -0.23 6.84
N ILE A 719 -12.59 -0.79 6.07
CA ILE A 719 -11.78 -1.95 6.39
C ILE A 719 -10.31 -1.57 6.15
N TYR A 720 -9.48 -1.80 7.15
CA TYR A 720 -8.02 -1.74 7.07
C TYR A 720 -7.41 -3.03 7.59
N ASN A 721 -6.19 -3.34 7.15
CA ASN A 721 -5.36 -4.41 7.71
C ASN A 721 -4.13 -3.78 8.37
N TYR A 722 -3.72 -4.34 9.51
CA TYR A 722 -2.59 -3.88 10.31
C TYR A 722 -1.58 -5.01 10.53
N GLU A 723 -0.30 -4.68 10.40
CA GLU A 723 0.82 -5.51 10.83
C GLU A 723 1.70 -4.68 11.77
N LYS A 724 1.95 -5.18 12.99
CA LYS A 724 2.85 -4.55 13.99
C LYS A 724 2.52 -3.07 14.29
N GLY A 725 1.24 -2.69 14.23
CA GLY A 725 0.75 -1.35 14.54
C GLY A 725 0.64 -0.41 13.34
N GLU A 726 1.16 -0.80 12.18
CA GLU A 726 1.10 -0.02 10.93
C GLU A 726 0.04 -0.61 9.99
N GLN A 727 -0.64 0.24 9.20
CA GLN A 727 -1.53 -0.26 8.16
C GLN A 727 -0.71 -0.90 7.03
N ASN A 728 -0.97 -2.18 6.78
CA ASN A 728 -0.28 -2.98 5.77
C ASN A 728 -1.27 -3.98 5.16
N GLY A 729 -1.33 -4.05 3.82
CA GLY A 729 -2.29 -4.88 3.08
C GLY A 729 -3.45 -4.09 2.46
N PRO A 730 -4.45 -4.77 1.88
CA PRO A 730 -5.56 -4.13 1.19
C PRO A 730 -6.46 -3.35 2.15
N PHE A 731 -7.03 -2.24 1.67
CA PHE A 731 -8.04 -1.47 2.39
C PHE A 731 -9.26 -1.22 1.51
N GLN A 732 -10.41 -1.03 2.14
CA GLN A 732 -11.67 -0.70 1.48
C GLN A 732 -12.46 0.34 2.27
N THR A 733 -13.14 1.25 1.58
CA THR A 733 -14.16 2.15 2.13
C THR A 733 -15.47 1.88 1.38
N PHE A 734 -16.60 2.08 2.05
CA PHE A 734 -17.92 1.77 1.54
C PHE A 734 -18.80 3.01 1.52
N TYR A 735 -19.71 3.05 0.55
CA TYR A 735 -20.91 3.88 0.66
C TYR A 735 -21.84 3.29 1.72
N ALA A 736 -22.71 4.09 2.34
CA ALA A 736 -23.68 3.58 3.30
C ALA A 736 -24.75 2.64 2.68
N ASN A 737 -24.77 2.44 1.36
CA ASN A 737 -25.51 1.36 0.71
C ASN A 737 -24.78 -0.01 0.71
N GLY A 738 -23.55 -0.07 1.24
CA GLY A 738 -22.72 -1.27 1.36
C GLY A 738 -21.86 -1.61 0.12
N LYS A 739 -21.90 -0.80 -0.94
CA LYS A 739 -20.96 -0.93 -2.08
C LYS A 739 -19.61 -0.29 -1.75
N VAL A 740 -18.52 -0.84 -2.30
CA VAL A 740 -17.19 -0.24 -2.22
C VAL A 740 -17.19 1.13 -2.90
N SER A 741 -16.73 2.16 -2.19
CA SER A 741 -16.49 3.51 -2.70
C SER A 741 -15.02 3.75 -3.03
N VAL A 742 -14.10 3.16 -2.25
CA VAL A 742 -12.65 3.23 -2.46
C VAL A 742 -12.01 1.89 -2.11
N GLU A 743 -11.01 1.44 -2.88
CA GLU A 743 -10.11 0.38 -2.46
C GLU A 743 -8.68 0.59 -2.97
N GLY A 744 -7.72 -0.04 -2.31
CA GLY A 744 -6.31 0.05 -2.66
C GLY A 744 -5.45 -0.88 -1.80
N PHE A 745 -4.19 -0.51 -1.62
CA PHE A 745 -3.23 -1.23 -0.78
C PHE A 745 -2.44 -0.25 0.08
N MET A 746 -2.20 -0.58 1.35
CA MET A 746 -1.37 0.19 2.26
C MET A 746 -0.02 -0.51 2.46
N VAL A 747 1.05 0.28 2.56
CA VAL A 747 2.38 -0.15 3.03
C VAL A 747 2.84 0.87 4.06
N ALA A 748 3.11 0.42 5.30
CA ALA A 748 3.60 1.27 6.40
C ALA A 748 2.77 2.55 6.62
N ASN A 749 1.43 2.44 6.58
CA ASN A 749 0.44 3.53 6.67
C ASN A 749 0.23 4.41 5.43
N ASP A 750 1.05 4.27 4.38
CA ASP A 750 0.89 5.03 3.13
C ASP A 750 0.17 4.20 2.05
N VAL A 751 -0.61 4.89 1.20
CA VAL A 751 -1.21 4.27 0.01
C VAL A 751 -0.12 3.93 -1.00
N ALA A 752 -0.11 2.69 -1.46
CA ALA A 752 0.83 2.19 -2.46
C ALA A 752 0.09 1.69 -3.72
N TYR A 753 0.78 1.73 -4.86
CA TYR A 753 0.29 1.24 -6.16
C TYR A 753 -1.00 1.95 -6.60
N ASP A 754 -1.96 1.23 -7.18
CA ASP A 754 -3.21 1.80 -7.66
C ASP A 754 -4.29 1.83 -6.57
N LYS A 755 -4.84 3.03 -6.34
CA LYS A 755 -6.07 3.24 -5.58
C LYS A 755 -7.23 3.52 -6.54
N PHE A 756 -8.32 2.78 -6.37
CA PHE A 756 -9.53 2.85 -7.18
C PHE A 756 -10.63 3.57 -6.41
N ILE A 757 -11.31 4.51 -7.06
CA ILE A 757 -12.49 5.19 -6.52
C ILE A 757 -13.65 4.91 -7.47
N TYR A 758 -14.80 4.59 -6.88
CA TYR A 758 -16.02 4.19 -7.57
C TYR A 758 -17.06 5.32 -7.55
N THR A 759 -18.20 5.10 -8.21
CA THR A 759 -19.45 5.82 -7.96
C THR A 759 -20.41 4.94 -7.15
N GLN A 760 -21.49 5.49 -6.57
CA GLN A 760 -22.55 4.68 -5.93
C GLN A 760 -23.18 3.64 -6.89
N ASN A 761 -23.04 3.81 -8.21
CA ASN A 761 -23.48 2.81 -9.18
C ASN A 761 -22.51 1.61 -9.30
N GLY A 762 -21.23 1.77 -8.95
CA GLY A 762 -20.20 0.73 -8.96
C GLY A 762 -19.20 0.84 -10.12
N ASN A 763 -19.29 1.91 -10.93
CA ASN A 763 -18.33 2.19 -12.00
C ASN A 763 -17.09 2.88 -11.42
N ILE A 764 -15.90 2.64 -11.99
CA ILE A 764 -14.68 3.37 -11.62
C ILE A 764 -14.84 4.82 -12.09
N SER A 765 -14.69 5.78 -11.17
CA SER A 765 -14.65 7.22 -11.46
C SER A 765 -13.21 7.74 -11.53
N ILE A 766 -12.31 7.19 -10.71
CA ILE A 766 -10.91 7.63 -10.60
C ILE A 766 -9.98 6.43 -10.35
N ILE A 767 -8.79 6.46 -10.98
CA ILE A 767 -7.64 5.64 -10.60
C ILE A 767 -6.48 6.58 -10.26
N GLU A 768 -5.86 6.40 -9.11
CA GLU A 768 -4.69 7.16 -8.65
C GLU A 768 -3.52 6.20 -8.40
N HIS A 769 -2.37 6.47 -9.03
CA HIS A 769 -1.16 5.65 -8.89
C HIS A 769 -0.17 6.31 -7.92
N TYR A 770 0.35 5.53 -6.98
CA TYR A 770 1.22 5.97 -5.90
C TYR A 770 2.59 5.27 -5.94
N ILE A 771 3.66 6.06 -5.75
CA ILE A 771 5.04 5.59 -5.54
C ILE A 771 5.52 6.17 -4.21
N ASP A 772 5.95 5.30 -3.29
CA ASP A 772 6.43 5.66 -1.94
C ASP A 772 5.51 6.62 -1.17
N GLY A 773 4.19 6.43 -1.29
CA GLY A 773 3.16 7.29 -0.67
C GLY A 773 2.76 8.54 -1.46
N TYR A 774 3.45 8.87 -2.55
CA TYR A 774 3.18 10.06 -3.36
C TYR A 774 2.35 9.72 -4.60
N MET A 775 1.22 10.42 -4.79
CA MET A 775 0.42 10.32 -6.03
C MET A 775 1.23 10.87 -7.21
N VAL A 776 1.54 10.02 -8.18
CA VAL A 776 2.32 10.39 -9.38
C VAL A 776 1.49 10.45 -10.66
N ASN A 777 0.38 9.70 -10.73
CA ASN A 777 -0.55 9.73 -11.86
C ASN A 777 -2.01 9.67 -11.38
N ARG A 778 -2.93 10.31 -12.12
CA ARG A 778 -4.37 10.22 -11.89
C ARG A 778 -5.12 10.13 -13.22
N LYS A 779 -6.02 9.16 -13.33
CA LYS A 779 -6.99 8.98 -14.42
C LYS A 779 -8.40 9.23 -13.90
N THR A 780 -9.24 9.92 -14.67
CA THR A 780 -10.66 10.15 -14.35
C THR A 780 -11.57 9.73 -15.48
N PHE A 781 -12.72 9.17 -15.15
CA PHE A 781 -13.64 8.52 -16.08
C PHE A 781 -15.04 9.12 -15.98
N ASP A 782 -15.77 9.15 -17.10
CA ASP A 782 -17.18 9.56 -17.11
C ASP A 782 -18.08 8.46 -16.51
N THR A 783 -19.36 8.76 -16.28
CA THR A 783 -20.31 7.75 -15.74
C THR A 783 -20.47 6.49 -16.59
N ASN A 784 -20.02 6.49 -17.85
CA ASN A 784 -20.03 5.34 -18.75
C ASN A 784 -18.72 4.53 -18.71
N GLY A 785 -17.75 4.93 -17.87
CA GLY A 785 -16.44 4.29 -17.75
C GLY A 785 -15.43 4.71 -18.83
N LYS A 786 -15.71 5.78 -19.59
CA LYS A 786 -14.78 6.30 -20.60
C LYS A 786 -13.76 7.23 -19.96
N LEU A 787 -12.47 7.04 -20.25
CA LEU A 787 -11.39 7.93 -19.80
C LEU A 787 -11.62 9.36 -20.33
N GLU A 788 -11.70 10.34 -19.41
CA GLU A 788 -11.85 11.77 -19.72
C GLU A 788 -10.53 12.52 -19.60
N ASN A 789 -9.79 12.30 -18.51
CA ASN A 789 -8.54 13.00 -18.21
C ASN A 789 -7.49 12.02 -17.68
N GLU A 790 -6.23 12.28 -18.02
CA GLU A 790 -5.06 11.69 -17.38
C GLU A 790 -4.08 12.80 -17.02
N ILE A 791 -3.57 12.77 -15.79
CA ILE A 791 -2.61 13.73 -15.25
C ILE A 791 -1.39 12.95 -14.78
N ASP A 792 -0.24 13.21 -15.41
CA ASP A 792 1.06 12.92 -14.84
C ASP A 792 1.50 14.12 -13.98
N TYR A 793 1.79 13.88 -12.70
CA TYR A 793 2.22 14.89 -11.74
C TYR A 793 3.73 15.11 -11.74
N LYS A 794 4.51 14.29 -12.46
CA LYS A 794 5.96 14.40 -12.62
C LYS A 794 6.37 15.82 -13.04
N ASN A 795 7.00 16.56 -12.12
CA ASN A 795 7.43 17.94 -12.30
C ASN A 795 6.32 18.90 -12.78
N LYS A 796 5.04 18.60 -12.48
CA LYS A 796 3.89 19.36 -13.01
C LYS A 796 3.76 20.72 -12.34
N ASN A 797 3.85 21.78 -13.14
CA ASN A 797 3.88 23.17 -12.68
C ASN A 797 2.88 24.04 -13.48
N GLY A 798 2.39 25.11 -12.87
CA GLY A 798 1.58 26.15 -13.52
C GLY A 798 0.07 25.97 -13.39
N LYS A 799 -0.69 26.65 -14.27
CA LYS A 799 -2.15 26.71 -14.26
C LYS A 799 -2.75 25.90 -15.41
N PHE A 800 -3.80 25.12 -15.13
CA PHE A 800 -4.54 24.38 -16.14
C PHE A 800 -5.99 24.13 -15.74
N SER A 801 -6.81 23.79 -16.73
CA SER A 801 -8.24 23.49 -16.56
C SER A 801 -8.53 22.11 -17.15
N LEU A 802 -9.32 21.30 -16.44
CA LEU A 802 -9.82 20.02 -16.91
C LEU A 802 -11.35 20.02 -16.97
N SER A 803 -11.88 19.26 -17.92
CA SER A 803 -13.31 19.11 -18.18
C SER A 803 -13.79 17.75 -17.67
N PHE A 804 -14.99 17.68 -17.12
CA PHE A 804 -15.55 16.49 -16.50
C PHE A 804 -17.00 16.26 -16.96
N GLN A 805 -17.41 15.00 -16.96
CA GLN A 805 -18.73 14.50 -17.36
C GLN A 805 -19.18 15.11 -18.70
N ASN A 806 -18.36 14.87 -19.73
CA ASN A 806 -18.53 15.32 -21.11
C ASN A 806 -18.76 16.84 -21.25
N GLY A 807 -18.14 17.64 -20.37
CA GLY A 807 -18.22 19.10 -20.39
C GLY A 807 -19.32 19.70 -19.52
N THR A 808 -19.99 18.89 -18.69
CA THR A 808 -20.97 19.36 -17.72
C THR A 808 -20.36 20.32 -16.69
N TYR A 809 -19.11 20.08 -16.28
CA TYR A 809 -18.37 20.97 -15.37
C TYR A 809 -16.86 20.94 -15.61
N SER A 810 -16.14 21.88 -15.00
CA SER A 810 -14.70 22.07 -15.15
C SER A 810 -14.02 22.37 -13.82
N LYS A 811 -12.78 21.91 -13.65
CA LYS A 811 -11.92 22.22 -12.49
C LYS A 811 -10.66 22.95 -12.97
N ASN A 812 -10.32 24.05 -12.33
CA ASN A 812 -9.13 24.86 -12.58
C ASN A 812 -8.15 24.65 -11.43
N TYR A 813 -6.88 24.46 -11.78
CA TYR A 813 -5.80 24.09 -10.86
C TYR A 813 -4.63 25.06 -10.98
N GLU A 814 -3.94 25.30 -9.86
CA GLU A 814 -2.62 25.93 -9.78
C GLU A 814 -1.71 24.96 -9.03
N MET A 815 -0.56 24.63 -9.62
CA MET A 815 0.33 23.58 -9.12
C MET A 815 1.80 23.98 -9.12
N THR A 816 2.53 23.42 -8.15
CA THR A 816 3.99 23.49 -8.06
C THR A 816 4.53 22.10 -7.75
N ASN A 817 5.50 21.61 -8.54
CA ASN A 817 6.11 20.28 -8.40
C ASN A 817 5.11 19.12 -8.19
N GLY A 818 3.99 19.11 -8.91
CA GLY A 818 2.99 18.05 -8.79
C GLY A 818 2.05 18.14 -7.59
N LEU A 819 2.18 19.15 -6.71
CA LEU A 819 1.19 19.45 -5.66
C LEU A 819 0.35 20.68 -5.96
N LEU A 820 -0.88 20.71 -5.42
CA LEU A 820 -1.75 21.89 -5.46
C LEU A 820 -1.12 23.02 -4.63
N ASN A 821 -0.93 24.17 -5.24
CA ASN A 821 -0.26 25.31 -4.62
C ASN A 821 -0.74 26.60 -5.31
N GLY A 822 -1.52 27.41 -4.59
CA GLY A 822 -2.29 28.53 -5.16
C GLY A 822 -3.79 28.21 -5.28
N LYS A 823 -4.44 28.78 -6.31
CA LYS A 823 -5.91 28.78 -6.42
C LYS A 823 -6.48 27.54 -7.11
N PHE A 824 -7.56 27.04 -6.56
CA PHE A 824 -8.42 26.01 -7.14
C PHE A 824 -9.86 26.55 -7.30
N SER A 825 -10.52 26.18 -8.39
CA SER A 825 -11.96 26.43 -8.55
C SER A 825 -12.64 25.36 -9.39
N ALA A 826 -13.90 25.07 -9.09
CA ALA A 826 -14.77 24.22 -9.89
C ALA A 826 -16.00 25.03 -10.33
N LEU A 827 -16.31 24.98 -11.64
CA LEU A 827 -17.40 25.73 -12.28
C LEU A 827 -18.23 24.80 -13.17
N ASP A 828 -19.55 24.92 -13.15
CA ASP A 828 -20.42 24.23 -14.12
C ASP A 828 -20.32 24.84 -15.53
N LYS A 829 -20.91 24.19 -16.54
CA LYS A 829 -20.86 24.65 -17.94
C LYS A 829 -21.48 26.04 -18.17
N PHE A 830 -22.30 26.53 -17.24
CA PHE A 830 -22.88 27.86 -17.25
C PHE A 830 -22.10 28.88 -16.38
N LYS A 831 -20.92 28.49 -15.90
CA LYS A 831 -20.03 29.27 -15.01
C LYS A 831 -20.61 29.52 -13.62
N THR A 832 -21.62 28.74 -13.20
CA THR A 832 -22.05 28.70 -11.80
C THR A 832 -20.92 28.10 -10.97
N LYS A 833 -20.61 28.72 -9.82
CA LYS A 833 -19.59 28.20 -8.91
C LYS A 833 -20.04 26.89 -8.27
N ILE A 834 -19.12 25.95 -8.12
CA ILE A 834 -19.27 24.68 -7.39
C ILE A 834 -18.34 24.70 -6.16
N THR A 835 -17.07 25.04 -6.36
CA THR A 835 -16.06 25.12 -5.29
C THR A 835 -15.05 26.23 -5.58
N GLU A 836 -14.55 26.91 -4.56
CA GLU A 836 -13.34 27.74 -4.60
C GLU A 836 -12.45 27.36 -3.41
N ALA A 837 -11.15 27.26 -3.59
CA ALA A 837 -10.21 26.98 -2.51
C ALA A 837 -8.82 27.56 -2.80
N GLU A 838 -8.04 27.76 -1.75
CA GLU A 838 -6.60 28.00 -1.84
C GLU A 838 -5.85 26.83 -1.19
N TYR A 839 -4.71 26.47 -1.78
CA TYR A 839 -3.85 25.38 -1.35
C TYR A 839 -2.42 25.87 -1.15
N LEU A 840 -1.74 25.28 -0.17
CA LEU A 840 -0.33 25.48 0.11
C LEU A 840 0.30 24.11 0.39
N ASN A 841 1.30 23.74 -0.42
CA ASN A 841 1.93 22.41 -0.39
C ASN A 841 0.91 21.24 -0.31
N GLY A 842 -0.11 21.26 -1.18
CA GLY A 842 -1.16 20.24 -1.25
C GLY A 842 -2.26 20.33 -0.17
N LYS A 843 -2.08 21.13 0.89
CA LYS A 843 -3.06 21.28 1.99
C LYS A 843 -3.94 22.52 1.79
N TYR A 844 -5.18 22.48 2.27
CA TYR A 844 -6.04 23.68 2.30
C TYR A 844 -5.41 24.79 3.14
N HIS A 845 -5.42 26.02 2.62
CA HIS A 845 -4.90 27.20 3.30
C HIS A 845 -5.79 28.39 2.92
N ASN A 846 -5.93 29.39 3.80
CA ASN A 846 -6.91 30.48 3.66
C ASN A 846 -8.35 29.96 3.48
N LEU A 847 -9.09 30.50 2.51
CA LEU A 847 -10.55 30.38 2.43
C LEU A 847 -10.99 29.29 1.44
N TYR A 848 -11.73 28.32 1.96
CA TYR A 848 -12.47 27.32 1.21
C TYR A 848 -13.95 27.71 1.10
N LYS A 849 -14.56 27.54 -0.08
CA LYS A 849 -16.00 27.69 -0.30
C LYS A 849 -16.57 26.53 -1.10
N LYS A 850 -17.63 25.88 -0.61
CA LYS A 850 -18.50 24.97 -1.39
C LYS A 850 -19.80 25.71 -1.71
N TYR A 851 -20.33 25.51 -2.91
CA TYR A 851 -21.55 26.13 -3.40
C TYR A 851 -22.66 25.09 -3.63
N SER A 852 -23.91 25.52 -3.47
CA SER A 852 -25.11 24.75 -3.74
C SER A 852 -25.37 24.64 -5.25
N PRO A 853 -26.25 23.73 -5.70
CA PRO A 853 -26.70 23.68 -7.10
C PRO A 853 -27.27 25.02 -7.64
N LEU A 854 -27.75 25.90 -6.74
CA LEU A 854 -28.22 27.26 -7.05
C LEU A 854 -27.09 28.31 -7.21
N GLY A 855 -25.83 27.95 -6.96
CA GLY A 855 -24.68 28.87 -7.04
C GLY A 855 -24.50 29.80 -5.85
N VAL A 856 -25.23 29.56 -4.75
CA VAL A 856 -25.06 30.24 -3.45
C VAL A 856 -24.13 29.41 -2.54
N PRO A 857 -23.38 30.02 -1.59
CA PRO A 857 -22.53 29.25 -0.67
C PRO A 857 -23.34 28.24 0.16
N VAL A 858 -22.75 27.08 0.46
CA VAL A 858 -23.20 26.13 1.50
C VAL A 858 -22.17 25.98 2.62
N SER A 859 -20.89 26.27 2.35
CA SER A 859 -19.89 26.48 3.42
C SER A 859 -18.83 27.50 2.99
N GLU A 860 -18.34 28.25 3.98
CA GLU A 860 -17.16 29.10 3.93
C GLU A 860 -16.29 28.73 5.14
N ARG A 861 -15.10 28.18 4.92
CA ARG A 861 -14.23 27.67 6.01
C ARG A 861 -12.82 28.22 5.85
N ASN A 862 -12.22 28.67 6.94
CA ASN A 862 -10.86 29.19 6.96
C ASN A 862 -9.89 28.11 7.45
N PHE A 863 -8.75 27.99 6.80
CA PHE A 863 -7.74 26.95 7.04
C PHE A 863 -6.34 27.53 7.22
N TYR A 864 -5.59 26.95 8.15
CA TYR A 864 -4.15 27.11 8.30
C TYR A 864 -3.49 25.73 8.12
N CYS A 865 -2.78 25.55 7.00
CA CYS A 865 -2.01 24.33 6.66
C CYS A 865 -2.80 23.02 6.89
N GLY A 866 -4.04 22.98 6.38
CA GLY A 866 -4.97 21.85 6.46
C GLY A 866 -5.87 21.82 7.69
N LYS A 867 -5.61 22.62 8.73
CA LYS A 867 -6.42 22.69 9.96
C LYS A 867 -7.41 23.85 9.92
N LEU A 868 -8.63 23.69 10.42
CA LEU A 868 -9.60 24.79 10.54
C LEU A 868 -9.05 25.87 11.49
N ASN A 869 -9.13 27.14 11.09
CA ASN A 869 -8.59 28.26 11.88
C ASN A 869 -9.35 29.56 11.60
N GLY A 870 -9.92 30.17 12.63
CA GLY A 870 -10.88 31.28 12.53
C GLY A 870 -12.33 30.80 12.40
N THR A 871 -13.23 31.71 12.03
CA THR A 871 -14.67 31.42 11.91
C THR A 871 -14.98 30.63 10.64
N SER A 872 -15.65 29.49 10.81
CA SER A 872 -16.34 28.73 9.76
C SER A 872 -17.81 29.16 9.70
N LYS A 873 -18.39 29.16 8.50
CA LYS A 873 -19.80 29.47 8.24
C LYS A 873 -20.42 28.40 7.37
N TYR A 874 -21.63 27.97 7.70
CA TYR A 874 -22.39 27.00 6.93
C TYR A 874 -23.76 27.55 6.65
N TYR A 875 -24.24 27.27 5.45
CA TYR A 875 -25.48 27.77 4.90
C TYR A 875 -26.32 26.59 4.46
N ASP A 876 -27.63 26.76 4.41
CA ASP A 876 -28.49 25.77 3.77
C ASP A 876 -28.39 25.81 2.23
N TYR A 877 -29.00 24.86 1.52
CA TYR A 877 -28.86 24.78 0.06
C TYR A 877 -29.54 25.95 -0.69
N ALA A 878 -30.34 26.78 0.00
CA ALA A 878 -30.89 28.04 -0.49
C ALA A 878 -29.99 29.27 -0.18
N GLY A 879 -28.86 29.07 0.52
CA GLY A 879 -27.86 30.11 0.79
C GLY A 879 -28.13 30.92 2.06
N ASN A 880 -29.05 30.48 2.92
CA ASN A 880 -29.30 31.14 4.21
C ASN A 880 -28.29 30.66 5.23
N LEU A 881 -27.67 31.59 5.98
CA LEU A 881 -26.73 31.24 7.04
C LEU A 881 -27.45 30.37 8.08
N LYS A 882 -26.91 29.18 8.36
CA LYS A 882 -27.48 28.16 9.25
C LYS A 882 -26.65 28.02 10.53
N LEU A 883 -25.32 28.10 10.41
CA LEU A 883 -24.39 27.83 11.50
C LEU A 883 -23.09 28.64 11.33
N THR A 884 -22.54 29.13 12.43
CA THR A 884 -21.15 29.62 12.51
C THR A 884 -20.45 28.95 13.68
N GLU A 885 -19.21 28.54 13.48
CA GLU A 885 -18.34 27.86 14.45
C GLU A 885 -16.98 28.56 14.46
N GLU A 886 -16.30 28.62 15.60
CA GLU A 886 -14.97 29.24 15.73
C GLU A 886 -13.91 28.19 16.07
N TYR A 887 -12.82 28.17 15.30
CA TYR A 887 -11.74 27.18 15.45
C TYR A 887 -10.38 27.83 15.69
N LEU A 888 -9.55 27.18 16.51
CA LEU A 888 -8.11 27.43 16.62
C LEU A 888 -7.35 26.15 16.29
N PHE A 889 -6.59 26.16 15.19
CA PHE A 889 -5.74 25.04 14.74
C PHE A 889 -6.43 23.66 14.74
N GLY A 890 -7.69 23.61 14.31
CA GLY A 890 -8.50 22.39 14.17
C GLY A 890 -9.37 22.06 15.38
N VAL A 891 -9.26 22.80 16.49
CA VAL A 891 -10.04 22.61 17.71
C VAL A 891 -11.11 23.68 17.82
N GLU A 892 -12.37 23.31 18.13
CA GLU A 892 -13.45 24.29 18.31
C GLU A 892 -13.20 25.12 19.57
N ASN A 893 -13.06 26.43 19.43
CA ASN A 893 -12.78 27.32 20.55
C ASN A 893 -13.27 28.74 20.23
N GLY A 894 -14.32 29.16 20.90
CA GLY A 894 -15.01 30.42 20.65
C GLY A 894 -16.53 30.23 20.69
N LYS A 895 -17.26 31.00 19.89
CA LYS A 895 -18.73 30.92 19.82
C LYS A 895 -19.22 30.07 18.67
N THR A 896 -20.18 29.21 18.98
CA THR A 896 -20.97 28.48 17.98
C THR A 896 -22.41 28.96 18.02
N ILE A 897 -22.95 29.36 16.86
CA ILE A 897 -24.25 30.02 16.72
C ILE A 897 -25.03 29.37 15.57
N ARG A 898 -26.21 28.85 15.87
CA ARG A 898 -27.18 28.37 14.88
C ARG A 898 -28.23 29.44 14.60
N TYR A 899 -28.63 29.57 13.35
CA TYR A 899 -29.53 30.63 12.87
C TYR A 899 -30.78 30.03 12.22
N TYR A 900 -31.86 30.80 12.27
CA TYR A 900 -33.03 30.63 11.40
C TYR A 900 -32.73 31.15 9.98
N THR A 901 -33.55 30.74 9.03
CA THR A 901 -33.61 31.25 7.65
C THR A 901 -33.77 32.78 7.60
N THR A 902 -34.46 33.35 8.59
CA THR A 902 -34.64 34.80 8.80
C THR A 902 -33.40 35.52 9.35
N LYS A 903 -32.28 34.81 9.57
CA LYS A 903 -31.00 35.27 10.13
C LYS A 903 -31.01 35.67 11.60
N SER A 904 -32.13 35.51 12.32
CA SER A 904 -32.11 35.57 13.79
C SER A 904 -31.44 34.31 14.36
N LYS A 905 -30.87 34.42 15.56
CA LYS A 905 -30.30 33.27 16.26
C LYS A 905 -31.43 32.29 16.62
N MET A 906 -31.13 31.00 16.52
CA MET A 906 -31.94 29.89 17.04
C MET A 906 -31.32 29.34 18.31
N MET A 907 -29.98 29.23 18.34
CA MET A 907 -29.19 28.73 19.46
C MET A 907 -27.82 29.41 19.45
N GLU A 908 -27.23 29.72 20.60
CA GLU A 908 -25.79 29.97 20.72
C GLU A 908 -25.20 29.31 21.97
N TYR A 909 -23.93 28.91 21.88
CA TYR A 909 -23.11 28.46 23.02
C TYR A 909 -21.65 28.87 22.82
N SER A 910 -20.81 28.64 23.83
CA SER A 910 -19.36 28.78 23.72
C SER A 910 -18.68 27.43 23.90
N ALA A 911 -17.72 27.14 23.03
CA ALA A 911 -16.83 25.99 23.15
C ALA A 911 -15.45 26.47 23.63
N VAL A 912 -14.83 25.69 24.51
CA VAL A 912 -13.43 25.85 24.93
C VAL A 912 -12.73 24.55 24.54
N ASN A 913 -11.66 24.60 23.75
CA ASN A 913 -10.88 23.43 23.31
C ASN A 913 -11.67 22.18 22.83
N GLY A 914 -12.88 22.35 22.29
CA GLY A 914 -13.75 21.28 21.80
C GLY A 914 -14.91 20.90 22.74
N SER A 915 -14.98 21.48 23.93
CA SER A 915 -16.02 21.18 24.93
C SER A 915 -16.98 22.35 25.13
N ILE A 916 -18.29 22.05 25.14
CA ILE A 916 -19.32 23.03 25.50
C ILE A 916 -19.24 23.31 27.00
N GLU A 917 -18.98 24.58 27.34
CA GLU A 917 -18.82 25.06 28.70
C GLU A 917 -19.70 26.30 28.96
N GLY A 918 -20.32 26.36 30.14
CA GLY A 918 -21.20 27.46 30.51
C GLY A 918 -22.63 27.31 29.96
N GLU A 919 -23.17 28.35 29.32
CA GLU A 919 -24.60 28.41 28.99
C GLU A 919 -24.86 28.38 27.47
N ALA A 920 -25.72 27.45 27.04
CA ALA A 920 -26.31 27.42 25.71
C ALA A 920 -27.70 28.08 25.75
N ILE A 921 -27.95 29.07 24.90
CA ILE A 921 -29.18 29.88 24.90
C ILE A 921 -29.97 29.61 23.62
N TYR A 922 -31.25 29.28 23.75
CA TYR A 922 -32.18 29.08 22.64
C TYR A 922 -33.12 30.27 22.50
N TYR A 923 -33.49 30.60 21.26
CA TYR A 923 -34.25 31.79 20.90
C TYR A 923 -35.42 31.44 19.95
N ASN A 924 -36.47 32.27 19.94
CA ASN A 924 -37.45 32.29 18.84
C ASN A 924 -36.98 33.19 17.68
N GLN A 925 -37.71 33.20 16.57
CA GLN A 925 -37.38 34.02 15.40
C GLN A 925 -37.35 35.53 15.65
N LYS A 926 -38.01 36.02 16.72
CA LYS A 926 -37.93 37.43 17.16
C LYS A 926 -36.66 37.76 17.96
N GLY A 927 -35.85 36.76 18.30
CA GLY A 927 -34.66 36.91 19.15
C GLY A 927 -34.97 36.92 20.65
N GLU A 928 -36.17 36.52 21.08
CA GLU A 928 -36.50 36.37 22.50
C GLU A 928 -35.92 35.04 23.02
N ALA A 929 -35.15 35.08 24.10
CA ALA A 929 -34.61 33.87 24.73
C ALA A 929 -35.74 33.02 25.36
N LEU A 930 -35.70 31.71 25.09
CA LEU A 930 -36.76 30.75 25.44
C LEU A 930 -36.37 29.81 26.58
N VAL A 931 -35.16 29.27 26.50
CA VAL A 931 -34.55 28.39 27.51
C VAL A 931 -33.03 28.57 27.48
N ILE A 932 -32.39 28.54 28.64
CA ILE A 932 -30.93 28.40 28.79
C ILE A 932 -30.63 27.00 29.29
N ILE A 933 -29.57 26.36 28.82
CA ILE A 933 -29.08 25.08 29.32
C ILE A 933 -27.64 25.25 29.78
N GLY A 934 -27.38 24.93 31.04
CA GLY A 934 -26.03 24.96 31.61
C GLY A 934 -25.30 23.66 31.36
N TYR A 935 -24.18 23.73 30.66
CA TYR A 935 -23.25 22.65 30.36
C TYR A 935 -21.97 22.76 31.20
N GLN A 936 -21.34 21.61 31.42
CA GLN A 936 -19.99 21.47 31.98
C GLN A 936 -19.38 20.22 31.36
N ASP A 937 -18.26 20.33 30.64
CA ASP A 937 -17.63 19.24 29.87
C ASP A 937 -18.67 18.48 29.01
N ASN A 938 -19.39 19.22 28.16
CA ASN A 938 -20.47 18.72 27.31
C ASN A 938 -21.68 18.07 28.04
N ILE A 939 -21.67 17.99 29.38
CA ILE A 939 -22.74 17.38 30.17
C ILE A 939 -23.77 18.45 30.58
N PRO A 940 -25.06 18.30 30.22
CA PRO A 940 -26.11 19.21 30.68
C PRO A 940 -26.38 19.02 32.19
N ARG A 941 -26.34 20.13 32.94
CA ARG A 941 -26.46 20.18 34.42
C ARG A 941 -27.77 20.77 34.90
N TYR A 942 -28.27 21.78 34.21
CA TYR A 942 -29.51 22.48 34.53
C TYR A 942 -30.08 23.13 33.28
N PHE A 943 -31.35 23.53 33.34
CA PHE A 943 -31.92 24.51 32.42
C PHE A 943 -32.64 25.62 33.15
N ILE A 944 -32.80 26.78 32.52
CA ILE A 944 -33.55 27.93 33.03
C ILE A 944 -34.67 28.22 32.04
N ARG A 945 -35.92 28.14 32.51
CA ARG A 945 -37.13 28.38 31.70
C ARG A 945 -37.85 29.67 32.11
N LYS A 946 -38.84 30.05 31.29
CA LYS A 946 -39.69 31.21 31.56
C LYS A 946 -40.63 30.96 32.73
N ASN A 947 -40.64 31.88 33.69
CA ASN A 947 -41.63 31.91 34.76
C ASN A 947 -43.00 32.45 34.27
N LYS A 948 -44.00 32.51 35.15
CA LYS A 948 -45.36 33.01 34.80
C LYS A 948 -45.40 34.48 34.33
N ALA A 949 -44.40 35.29 34.67
CA ALA A 949 -44.26 36.67 34.18
C ALA A 949 -43.50 36.75 32.83
N GLY A 950 -42.93 35.65 32.35
CA GLY A 950 -42.18 35.55 31.09
C GLY A 950 -40.67 35.75 31.23
N GLU A 951 -40.20 36.00 32.44
CA GLU A 951 -38.78 36.19 32.77
C GLU A 951 -38.05 34.84 32.78
N LEU A 952 -36.82 34.82 32.27
CA LEU A 952 -36.02 33.61 32.12
C LEU A 952 -35.20 33.34 33.39
N ASN A 953 -35.87 32.96 34.49
CA ASN A 953 -35.24 32.81 35.82
C ASN A 953 -35.67 31.55 36.60
N GLU A 954 -36.55 30.69 36.06
CA GLU A 954 -36.93 29.44 36.73
C GLU A 954 -35.91 28.35 36.42
N LYS A 955 -34.94 28.14 37.33
CA LYS A 955 -33.87 27.15 37.19
C LYS A 955 -34.30 25.76 37.66
N VAL A 956 -34.08 24.75 36.81
CA VAL A 956 -34.40 23.33 37.03
C VAL A 956 -33.13 22.50 36.87
N THR A 957 -32.80 21.67 37.85
CA THR A 957 -31.66 20.75 37.79
C THR A 957 -31.96 19.57 36.85
N ILE A 958 -30.95 19.15 36.07
CA ILE A 958 -31.03 17.96 35.21
C ILE A 958 -30.37 16.80 35.96
N GLU A 959 -31.17 15.86 36.46
CA GLU A 959 -30.68 14.67 37.15
C GLU A 959 -30.42 13.53 36.17
N ASN A 960 -29.34 12.77 36.38
CA ASN A 960 -28.92 11.64 35.52
C ASN A 960 -28.79 11.99 34.01
N GLN A 961 -28.69 13.28 33.67
CA GLN A 961 -28.72 13.80 32.30
C GLN A 961 -30.06 13.56 31.57
N THR A 962 -31.13 13.19 32.27
CA THR A 962 -32.47 12.96 31.70
C THR A 962 -33.42 14.08 32.18
N SER A 963 -34.08 14.76 31.25
CA SER A 963 -35.08 15.78 31.57
C SER A 963 -35.97 16.12 30.38
N GLU A 964 -37.23 16.47 30.64
CA GLU A 964 -38.06 17.16 29.65
C GLU A 964 -37.75 18.66 29.69
N ILE A 965 -37.06 19.16 28.66
CA ILE A 965 -36.74 20.57 28.51
C ILE A 965 -37.98 21.27 27.95
N LEU A 966 -38.80 21.81 28.84
CA LEU A 966 -40.05 22.52 28.51
C LEU A 966 -40.03 23.96 29.05
N SER A 967 -40.26 24.92 28.17
CA SER A 967 -40.46 26.34 28.51
C SER A 967 -41.69 26.88 27.76
N SER A 968 -42.48 27.73 28.42
CA SER A 968 -43.75 28.25 27.89
C SER A 968 -43.83 29.77 28.00
N TYR A 969 -44.59 30.40 27.11
CA TYR A 969 -44.92 31.82 27.18
C TYR A 969 -45.91 32.10 28.34
N PRO A 970 -46.03 33.36 28.81
CA PRO A 970 -46.98 33.74 29.88
C PRO A 970 -48.46 33.38 29.60
N ASN A 971 -48.82 33.23 28.33
CA ASN A 971 -50.16 32.81 27.89
C ASN A 971 -50.38 31.28 27.94
N GLY A 972 -49.43 30.51 28.50
CA GLY A 972 -49.48 29.06 28.66
C GLY A 972 -49.09 28.25 27.42
N LYS A 973 -48.81 28.88 26.28
CA LYS A 973 -48.40 28.17 25.05
C LYS A 973 -46.93 27.75 25.13
N ILE A 974 -46.64 26.55 24.65
CA ILE A 974 -45.27 25.99 24.61
C ILE A 974 -44.38 26.87 23.73
N ALA A 975 -43.25 27.32 24.26
CA ALA A 975 -42.24 28.09 23.54
C ALA A 975 -41.17 27.19 22.92
N ILE A 976 -40.64 26.25 23.71
CA ILE A 976 -39.72 25.20 23.26
C ILE A 976 -39.97 23.93 24.07
N GLN A 977 -39.92 22.77 23.41
CA GLN A 977 -40.03 21.46 24.04
C GLN A 977 -39.13 20.45 23.33
N PHE A 978 -38.33 19.71 24.12
CA PHE A 978 -37.65 18.48 23.70
C PHE A 978 -37.23 17.65 24.93
N THR A 979 -36.87 16.38 24.71
CA THR A 979 -36.41 15.49 25.79
C THR A 979 -34.91 15.25 25.68
N LEU A 980 -34.21 15.36 26.81
CA LEU A 980 -32.90 14.74 27.02
C LEU A 980 -33.12 13.39 27.72
N ASP A 981 -32.56 12.32 27.16
CA ASP A 981 -32.47 11.00 27.79
C ASP A 981 -30.98 10.61 27.90
N LYS A 982 -30.46 10.57 29.13
CA LYS A 982 -29.04 10.34 29.44
C LYS A 982 -28.10 11.24 28.63
N GLY A 983 -28.44 12.52 28.50
CA GLY A 983 -27.68 13.52 27.76
C GLY A 983 -27.93 13.53 26.25
N ASN A 984 -28.67 12.56 25.72
CA ASN A 984 -29.01 12.49 24.31
C ASN A 984 -30.37 13.16 24.03
N THR A 985 -30.44 14.06 23.07
CA THR A 985 -31.70 14.61 22.55
C THR A 985 -32.52 13.49 21.92
N ASN A 986 -33.78 13.34 22.31
CA ASN A 986 -34.63 12.23 21.88
C ASN A 986 -36.09 12.66 21.71
N GLY A 987 -36.80 12.01 20.78
CA GLY A 987 -38.19 12.33 20.46
C GLY A 987 -38.35 13.65 19.71
N LYS A 988 -39.53 14.28 19.84
CA LYS A 988 -39.87 15.51 19.11
C LYS A 988 -39.16 16.72 19.71
N PHE A 989 -38.56 17.55 18.84
CA PHE A 989 -38.02 18.86 19.18
C PHE A 989 -38.86 19.93 18.47
N ILE A 990 -39.43 20.87 19.23
CA ILE A 990 -40.23 21.98 18.68
C ILE A 990 -39.83 23.33 19.28
N ILE A 991 -39.87 24.37 18.45
CA ILE A 991 -39.87 25.78 18.87
C ILE A 991 -41.08 26.46 18.23
N ASN A 992 -41.84 27.20 19.02
CA ASN A 992 -43.02 27.94 18.58
C ASN A 992 -42.91 29.44 18.91
N ASN A 993 -43.63 30.26 18.15
CA ASN A 993 -43.83 31.67 18.46
C ASN A 993 -44.82 31.87 19.63
N ILE A 994 -44.97 33.11 20.12
CA ILE A 994 -45.89 33.46 21.22
C ILE A 994 -47.37 33.13 20.93
N GLU A 995 -47.76 32.96 19.66
CA GLU A 995 -49.10 32.52 19.27
C GLU A 995 -49.27 30.98 19.30
N GLY A 996 -48.20 30.22 19.57
CA GLY A 996 -48.16 28.77 19.54
C GLY A 996 -48.13 28.17 18.14
N LYS A 997 -47.75 28.96 17.12
CA LYS A 997 -47.47 28.45 15.77
C LYS A 997 -46.01 27.97 15.70
N PRO A 998 -45.71 26.85 15.03
CA PRO A 998 -44.35 26.34 14.93
C PRO A 998 -43.45 27.29 14.13
N GLU A 999 -42.23 27.46 14.61
CA GLU A 999 -41.12 28.12 13.91
C GLU A 999 -40.09 27.09 13.44
N TYR A 1000 -39.92 25.99 14.18
CA TYR A 1000 -39.04 24.87 13.86
C TYR A 1000 -39.56 23.57 14.50
N GLU A 1001 -39.58 22.48 13.74
CA GLU A 1001 -39.97 21.14 14.21
C GLU A 1001 -39.05 20.07 13.61
N CYS A 1002 -38.60 19.10 14.41
CA CYS A 1002 -37.96 17.87 13.93
C CYS A 1002 -38.07 16.74 14.97
N ASN A 1003 -37.55 15.55 14.66
CA ASN A 1003 -37.40 14.47 15.63
C ASN A 1003 -35.94 14.05 15.75
N TYR A 1004 -35.52 13.67 16.95
CA TYR A 1004 -34.23 13.06 17.23
C TYR A 1004 -34.41 11.64 17.79
N LYS A 1005 -33.40 10.81 17.57
CA LYS A 1005 -33.25 9.47 18.11
C LYS A 1005 -31.82 9.34 18.60
N ASN A 1006 -31.64 9.40 19.92
CA ASN A 1006 -30.33 9.38 20.58
C ASN A 1006 -29.31 10.37 19.98
N ASN A 1007 -29.62 11.67 20.04
CA ASN A 1007 -28.92 12.80 19.38
C ASN A 1007 -28.97 12.82 17.84
N ASN A 1008 -29.38 11.75 17.16
CA ASN A 1008 -29.36 11.70 15.70
C ASN A 1008 -30.68 12.19 15.11
N LEU A 1009 -30.63 13.14 14.19
CA LEU A 1009 -31.78 13.71 13.50
C LEU A 1009 -32.42 12.64 12.60
N GLU A 1010 -33.73 12.43 12.73
CA GLU A 1010 -34.45 11.30 12.11
C GLU A 1010 -35.80 11.79 11.53
N GLY A 1011 -36.07 11.46 10.26
CA GLY A 1011 -37.29 11.85 9.56
C GLY A 1011 -37.30 13.30 9.08
N GLU A 1012 -38.49 13.90 8.96
CA GLU A 1012 -38.64 15.27 8.44
C GLU A 1012 -38.33 16.33 9.52
N ARG A 1013 -37.44 17.27 9.18
CA ARG A 1013 -37.27 18.59 9.78
C ARG A 1013 -38.04 19.61 8.96
N THR A 1014 -38.91 20.39 9.58
CA THR A 1014 -39.55 21.58 8.95
C THR A 1014 -39.15 22.84 9.72
N GLU A 1015 -38.77 23.89 8.98
CA GLU A 1015 -38.59 25.23 9.52
C GLU A 1015 -39.57 26.18 8.81
N TYR A 1016 -40.15 27.16 9.52
CA TYR A 1016 -41.22 28.02 9.02
C TYR A 1016 -40.80 29.48 8.91
N TYR A 1017 -41.43 30.25 8.04
CA TYR A 1017 -41.41 31.72 8.08
C TYR A 1017 -42.39 32.24 9.14
N ALA A 1018 -42.24 33.51 9.55
CA ALA A 1018 -43.11 34.16 10.53
C ALA A 1018 -44.61 34.17 10.13
N ASN A 1019 -44.92 34.01 8.83
CA ASN A 1019 -46.29 33.87 8.31
C ASN A 1019 -46.89 32.44 8.45
N GLY A 1020 -46.12 31.48 8.95
CA GLY A 1020 -46.54 30.08 9.15
C GLY A 1020 -46.38 29.16 7.93
N LYS A 1021 -45.85 29.65 6.79
CA LYS A 1021 -45.48 28.80 5.65
C LYS A 1021 -44.10 28.17 5.87
N PRO A 1022 -43.84 26.93 5.44
CA PRO A 1022 -42.49 26.36 5.47
C PRO A 1022 -41.48 27.23 4.70
N SER A 1023 -40.29 27.39 5.26
CA SER A 1023 -39.10 27.89 4.57
C SER A 1023 -38.28 26.76 3.97
N LYS A 1024 -38.20 25.62 4.68
CA LYS A 1024 -37.63 24.38 4.17
C LYS A 1024 -38.22 23.15 4.85
N LYS A 1025 -38.17 22.03 4.14
CA LYS A 1025 -38.50 20.67 4.58
C LYS A 1025 -37.36 19.77 4.20
N GLU A 1026 -36.75 19.12 5.18
CA GLU A 1026 -35.51 18.37 5.01
C GLU A 1026 -35.65 16.99 5.66
N ASN A 1027 -35.29 15.93 4.94
CA ASN A 1027 -35.46 14.54 5.39
C ASN A 1027 -34.11 13.94 5.77
N PHE A 1028 -34.10 13.20 6.89
CA PHE A 1028 -32.91 12.64 7.50
C PHE A 1028 -33.07 11.17 7.89
N ILE A 1029 -31.96 10.44 7.82
CA ILE A 1029 -31.76 9.16 8.52
C ILE A 1029 -30.44 9.28 9.28
N ASN A 1030 -30.44 9.07 10.59
CA ASN A 1030 -29.21 9.03 11.39
C ASN A 1030 -28.29 10.28 11.27
N ASN A 1031 -28.86 11.50 11.18
CA ASN A 1031 -28.20 12.79 10.81
C ASN A 1031 -27.85 13.02 9.33
N GLU A 1032 -27.80 12.00 8.49
CA GLU A 1032 -27.51 12.15 7.06
C GLU A 1032 -28.73 12.67 6.30
N TYR A 1033 -28.56 13.57 5.32
CA TYR A 1033 -29.65 13.88 4.39
C TYR A 1033 -30.00 12.62 3.58
N ASP A 1034 -31.27 12.21 3.62
CA ASP A 1034 -31.80 11.14 2.77
C ASP A 1034 -33.16 11.54 2.18
N GLY A 1035 -33.37 11.25 0.91
CA GLY A 1035 -34.58 11.64 0.20
C GLY A 1035 -34.62 13.13 -0.15
N LYS A 1036 -35.82 13.71 -0.21
CA LYS A 1036 -36.06 15.04 -0.76
C LYS A 1036 -35.81 16.17 0.25
N GLN A 1037 -35.11 17.20 -0.21
CA GLN A 1037 -34.83 18.42 0.53
C GLN A 1037 -35.47 19.60 -0.24
N LEU A 1038 -36.54 20.17 0.31
CA LEU A 1038 -37.38 21.18 -0.34
C LEU A 1038 -37.14 22.55 0.29
N TYR A 1039 -36.94 23.57 -0.55
CA TYR A 1039 -36.65 24.94 -0.13
C TYR A 1039 -37.65 25.92 -0.76
N PHE A 1040 -38.23 26.81 0.03
CA PHE A 1040 -39.34 27.68 -0.35
C PHE A 1040 -39.01 29.16 -0.11
N LYS A 1041 -39.69 30.05 -0.85
CA LYS A 1041 -39.76 31.48 -0.56
C LYS A 1041 -40.84 31.76 0.49
N GLU A 1042 -40.82 32.96 1.07
CA GLU A 1042 -41.83 33.41 2.04
C GLU A 1042 -43.27 33.46 1.48
N ASP A 1043 -43.43 33.61 0.16
CA ASP A 1043 -44.72 33.49 -0.52
C ASP A 1043 -45.23 32.04 -0.64
N GLY A 1044 -44.39 31.04 -0.33
CA GLY A 1044 -44.66 29.60 -0.43
C GLY A 1044 -44.26 28.97 -1.77
N MET A 1045 -43.69 29.72 -2.71
CA MET A 1045 -43.17 29.16 -3.96
C MET A 1045 -41.88 28.37 -3.71
N LEU A 1046 -41.78 27.19 -4.33
CA LEU A 1046 -40.57 26.37 -4.30
C LEU A 1046 -39.41 27.10 -5.02
N ILE A 1047 -38.22 26.99 -4.47
CA ILE A 1047 -36.93 27.45 -5.00
C ILE A 1047 -36.14 26.24 -5.53
N ALA A 1048 -36.08 25.17 -4.74
CA ALA A 1048 -35.36 23.96 -5.08
C ALA A 1048 -35.99 22.71 -4.46
N ASP A 1049 -35.92 21.60 -5.19
CA ASP A 1049 -36.18 20.22 -4.73
C ASP A 1049 -34.92 19.42 -5.04
N LEU A 1050 -34.13 19.11 -4.01
CA LEU A 1050 -32.87 18.39 -4.12
C LEU A 1050 -33.06 16.95 -3.65
N SER A 1051 -32.55 15.99 -4.42
CA SER A 1051 -32.57 14.57 -4.03
C SER A 1051 -31.22 14.17 -3.42
N PHE A 1052 -31.27 13.52 -2.26
CA PHE A 1052 -30.11 13.01 -1.52
C PHE A 1052 -30.24 11.51 -1.26
N SER A 1053 -29.10 10.85 -1.10
CA SER A 1053 -29.03 9.54 -0.46
C SER A 1053 -27.69 9.37 0.25
N ASN A 1054 -27.74 9.14 1.57
CA ASN A 1054 -26.57 9.03 2.45
C ASN A 1054 -25.69 10.31 2.43
N ASP A 1055 -26.31 11.46 2.70
CA ASP A 1055 -25.72 12.82 2.71
C ASP A 1055 -25.12 13.35 1.38
N GLU A 1056 -25.00 12.50 0.36
CA GLU A 1056 -24.58 12.87 -1.00
C GLU A 1056 -25.77 13.31 -1.88
N LEU A 1057 -25.58 14.33 -2.73
CA LEU A 1057 -26.53 14.65 -3.80
C LEU A 1057 -26.60 13.46 -4.77
N HIS A 1058 -27.81 12.92 -4.98
CA HIS A 1058 -28.02 11.75 -5.82
C HIS A 1058 -29.38 11.84 -6.54
N GLY A 1059 -29.38 11.71 -7.86
CA GLY A 1059 -30.56 11.88 -8.70
C GLY A 1059 -30.80 13.33 -9.12
N ASN A 1060 -32.07 13.72 -9.25
CA ASN A 1060 -32.45 15.03 -9.80
C ASN A 1060 -32.53 16.12 -8.72
N THR A 1061 -31.87 17.24 -8.98
CA THR A 1061 -32.10 18.53 -8.33
C THR A 1061 -32.87 19.44 -9.29
N LEU A 1062 -34.06 19.87 -8.89
CA LEU A 1062 -34.98 20.72 -9.66
C LEU A 1062 -34.90 22.15 -9.14
N ILE A 1063 -34.67 23.13 -10.02
CA ILE A 1063 -34.42 24.54 -9.66
C ILE A 1063 -35.49 25.44 -10.28
N TYR A 1064 -36.14 26.23 -9.44
CA TYR A 1064 -37.34 27.00 -9.80
C TYR A 1064 -37.10 28.52 -9.72
N THR A 1065 -37.55 29.24 -10.74
CA THR A 1065 -37.57 30.71 -10.78
C THR A 1065 -39.01 31.18 -10.97
N ALA A 1066 -39.50 32.02 -10.06
CA ALA A 1066 -40.88 32.53 -10.06
C ALA A 1066 -41.95 31.42 -10.23
N GLY A 1067 -41.77 30.30 -9.52
CA GLY A 1067 -42.68 29.15 -9.55
C GLY A 1067 -42.58 28.24 -10.78
N LYS A 1068 -41.71 28.54 -11.75
CA LYS A 1068 -41.47 27.70 -12.94
C LYS A 1068 -40.15 26.96 -12.82
N LEU A 1069 -40.13 25.68 -13.21
CA LEU A 1069 -38.88 24.92 -13.36
C LEU A 1069 -38.02 25.59 -14.42
N THR A 1070 -36.76 25.88 -14.09
CA THR A 1070 -35.80 26.61 -14.93
C THR A 1070 -34.48 25.88 -15.15
N GLN A 1071 -34.22 24.81 -14.40
CA GLN A 1071 -33.05 23.95 -14.57
C GLN A 1071 -33.28 22.62 -13.84
N THR A 1072 -32.77 21.54 -14.40
CA THR A 1072 -32.59 20.24 -13.73
C THR A 1072 -31.10 19.92 -13.73
N LYS A 1073 -30.52 19.77 -12.54
CA LYS A 1073 -29.14 19.30 -12.33
C LYS A 1073 -29.19 17.86 -11.83
N LYS A 1074 -28.46 16.95 -12.48
CA LYS A 1074 -28.46 15.52 -12.13
C LYS A 1074 -27.12 15.15 -11.48
N TYR A 1075 -27.19 14.48 -10.34
CA TYR A 1075 -26.03 14.09 -9.54
C TYR A 1075 -25.94 12.57 -9.35
N ASP A 1076 -24.72 12.07 -9.20
CA ASP A 1076 -24.40 10.71 -8.73
C ASP A 1076 -23.23 10.84 -7.74
N SER A 1077 -23.46 10.56 -6.45
CA SER A 1077 -22.45 10.74 -5.38
C SER A 1077 -21.80 12.12 -5.35
N ASP A 1078 -22.61 13.17 -5.22
CA ASP A 1078 -22.17 14.58 -5.21
C ASP A 1078 -21.52 15.08 -6.54
N GLU A 1079 -21.24 14.19 -7.50
CA GLU A 1079 -20.73 14.55 -8.82
C GLU A 1079 -21.86 15.01 -9.75
N LEU A 1080 -21.67 16.18 -10.38
CA LEU A 1080 -22.61 16.76 -11.33
C LEU A 1080 -22.45 16.11 -12.71
N VAL A 1081 -23.35 15.16 -13.03
CA VAL A 1081 -23.32 14.36 -14.25
C VAL A 1081 -23.94 15.12 -15.43
N GLU A 1082 -25.09 15.75 -15.22
CA GLU A 1082 -25.87 16.38 -16.29
C GLU A 1082 -26.53 17.69 -15.83
N ILE A 1083 -26.72 18.62 -16.77
CA ILE A 1083 -27.50 19.83 -16.55
C ILE A 1083 -28.42 20.07 -17.76
N ILE A 1084 -29.71 20.03 -17.52
CA ILE A 1084 -30.79 20.36 -18.46
C ILE A 1084 -31.32 21.75 -18.06
N LYS A 1085 -31.65 22.60 -19.04
CA LYS A 1085 -32.17 23.95 -18.83
C LYS A 1085 -33.48 24.13 -19.59
#